data_AF-A0A354NX30-F1
#
_entry.id   AF-A0A354NX30-F1
#
_cell.length_a   1.000
_cell.length_b   1.000
_cell.length_c   1.000
_cell.angle_alpha   90.00
_cell.angle_beta   90.00
_cell.angle_gamma   90.00
#
_symmetry.space_group_name_H-M   'P 1'
#
loop_
_entity.id
_entity.type
_entity.pdbx_description
1 polymer ?
#
loop_
_entity_poly.entity_id
_entity_poly.type
_entity_poly.pdbx_seq_one_letter_code
_entity_poly.pdbx_strand_id
1 'polypeptide(L)'
;MTDAIEPEQSQMTSVQSRDFGRRATAIGLLIVVALALFLRMYGLNWDEGFSWTPHPDERAILSKVESISPPTLSEIDVLFDAEESPWNPRWFPYGSFPLYLLKGVELLYELVPGSDDLRDLRITGRVISGLVDVATVVAVFGLGRMLYSRKVGLFAAGLVAIAVIHIQLSHFFAVDTFLALFTVLTMFFLVRVARHGNSRDSILAGLFIGLGLATKVSLAPIGAAYVLAHVMYAGGLLLSGNQSAGLVADRISTAVKNAIYGAWAIGITFFIVQPYAILDWDRFYADVTEQSEMVRRIRDYPYTRQYVDTTPFLYQARQLVTWGLGWPLGLLAWAGVIYAGFRGLRFSGGVLYVIVGWTLPMAVLMVSNSLLGMIVASGIAVGALLVSMPFRSAETRAEAFLLAWVAPYFFITGTFEVKFLRYLIPITPFLLLFAARLTVDMLEFGAQAHRGSVAAIASPIMTVGIALGFAATAFYSISYLGIYNDTHPAVEASEWINEYAPKNSVILKEHWEEGLPNLGAYQNRDLPLYEPDTPSKLRTIGEELSRADYLVFFSNRLYGTIPRLPERYPITTAYYELLFTGQLGFQLDAHFESYPELLGVGFVDDTFSRPGLSAPVALRGFEPSPLTLNLGFADESFSVYDHPKVLIFRNVRRFAPDVISNTISNSSNGFPVASVIALDSEAQDGKGLMLSAENAESQQSGGTWTDIVRADSWTNRLPVIAWLLVVEGFALLAFPIAFVVFRPLPDRGWLFAKALGLLLVGLIVWLLASFQWMAFSQASVSVAVVVLFFVSVLLVAKQRDAIKEFLVLHWKALTIAEVVFIAAFLAFLVIRMANPDLWHPYRGGEKPM
;
A
#
# COMPACT_ATOMS: atom_id res chain seq x y z
N MET A 1 59.40 -40.44 30.42
CA MET A 1 57.98 -40.82 30.64
C MET A 1 57.37 -39.75 31.50
N THR A 2 56.72 -38.77 30.89
CA THR A 2 55.73 -37.87 31.52
C THR A 2 55.23 -36.95 30.41
N ASP A 3 54.19 -37.39 29.72
CA ASP A 3 53.30 -36.53 28.95
C ASP A 3 51.95 -37.25 28.82
N ALA A 4 50.89 -36.44 28.78
CA ALA A 4 49.48 -36.78 28.55
C ALA A 4 48.57 -36.95 29.78
N ILE A 5 48.19 -35.84 30.45
CA ILE A 5 46.85 -35.63 31.04
C ILE A 5 46.53 -34.11 31.02
N GLU A 6 46.09 -33.52 29.90
CA GLU A 6 45.46 -32.17 29.93
C GLU A 6 44.54 -31.72 28.75
N PRO A 7 43.85 -32.58 27.97
CA PRO A 7 42.86 -32.10 26.99
C PRO A 7 41.38 -32.05 27.47
N GLU A 8 41.01 -32.70 28.58
CA GLU A 8 39.58 -32.87 28.96
C GLU A 8 38.94 -31.66 29.68
N GLN A 9 39.68 -30.93 30.54
CA GLN A 9 39.11 -29.80 31.31
C GLN A 9 38.80 -28.56 30.43
N SER A 10 39.57 -28.34 29.36
CA SER A 10 39.34 -27.27 28.38
C SER A 10 38.08 -27.51 27.53
N GLN A 11 37.78 -28.76 27.19
CA GLN A 11 36.57 -29.10 26.45
C GLN A 11 35.31 -28.97 27.32
N MET A 12 35.35 -29.42 28.59
CA MET A 12 34.19 -29.31 29.51
C MET A 12 33.77 -27.86 29.80
N THR A 13 34.72 -26.94 30.00
CA THR A 13 34.43 -25.51 30.25
C THR A 13 33.83 -24.81 29.02
N SER A 14 34.26 -25.20 27.81
CA SER A 14 33.71 -24.69 26.54
C SER A 14 32.27 -25.16 26.27
N VAL A 15 31.93 -26.38 26.69
CA VAL A 15 30.58 -26.95 26.55
C VAL A 15 29.62 -26.31 27.55
N GLN A 16 30.03 -26.17 28.82
CA GLN A 16 29.23 -25.52 29.86
C GLN A 16 28.91 -24.05 29.55
N SER A 17 29.88 -23.27 29.04
CA SER A 17 29.65 -21.87 28.66
C SER A 17 28.70 -21.72 27.46
N ARG A 18 28.76 -22.65 26.48
CA ARG A 18 27.83 -22.70 25.35
C ARG A 18 26.40 -23.06 25.76
N ASP A 19 26.23 -23.95 26.72
CA ASP A 19 24.92 -24.31 27.27
C ASP A 19 24.33 -23.20 28.14
N PHE A 20 25.15 -22.51 28.94
CA PHE A 20 24.71 -21.33 29.69
C PHE A 20 24.19 -20.22 28.76
N GLY A 21 24.93 -19.89 27.69
CA GLY A 21 24.49 -18.90 26.70
C GLY A 21 23.23 -19.31 25.94
N ARG A 22 22.99 -20.62 25.73
CA ARG A 22 21.73 -21.15 25.17
C ARG A 22 20.56 -20.90 26.12
N ARG A 23 20.71 -21.28 27.39
CA ARG A 23 19.68 -21.12 28.42
C ARG A 23 19.34 -19.63 28.65
N ALA A 24 20.34 -18.77 28.76
CA ALA A 24 20.13 -17.33 28.91
C ALA A 24 19.36 -16.71 27.73
N THR A 25 19.68 -17.12 26.49
CA THR A 25 18.92 -16.65 25.31
C THR A 25 17.48 -17.14 25.34
N ALA A 26 17.24 -18.40 25.73
CA ALA A 26 15.89 -18.96 25.81
C ALA A 26 15.04 -18.25 26.87
N ILE A 27 15.61 -18.00 28.06
CA ILE A 27 14.95 -17.22 29.13
C ILE A 27 14.67 -15.79 28.64
N GLY A 28 15.65 -15.14 28.01
CA GLY A 28 15.46 -13.81 27.44
C GLY A 28 14.34 -13.76 26.41
N LEU A 29 14.25 -14.75 25.52
CA LEU A 29 13.17 -14.83 24.54
C LEU A 29 11.81 -15.04 25.22
N LEU A 30 11.73 -15.89 26.24
CA LEU A 30 10.49 -16.09 27.00
C LEU A 30 10.03 -14.80 27.67
N ILE A 31 10.94 -14.01 28.23
CA ILE A 31 10.63 -12.69 28.80
C ILE A 31 10.11 -11.74 27.71
N VAL A 32 10.77 -11.68 26.55
CA VAL A 32 10.34 -10.83 25.43
C VAL A 32 8.96 -11.26 24.92
N VAL A 33 8.69 -12.55 24.81
CA VAL A 33 7.38 -13.08 24.38
C VAL A 33 6.30 -12.80 25.42
N ALA A 34 6.59 -12.98 26.71
CA ALA A 34 5.65 -12.67 27.78
C ALA A 34 5.33 -11.17 27.82
N LEU A 35 6.34 -10.31 27.66
CA LEU A 35 6.16 -8.87 27.53
C LEU A 35 5.32 -8.53 26.29
N ALA A 36 5.65 -9.10 25.13
CA ALA A 36 4.93 -8.86 23.88
C ALA A 36 3.46 -9.26 24.00
N LEU A 37 3.19 -10.42 24.63
CA LEU A 37 1.83 -10.90 24.90
C LEU A 37 1.09 -9.96 25.83
N PHE A 38 1.70 -9.55 26.95
CA PHE A 38 1.09 -8.60 27.88
C PHE A 38 0.71 -7.29 27.17
N LEU A 39 1.64 -6.69 26.44
CA LEU A 39 1.43 -5.41 25.75
C LEU A 39 0.33 -5.46 24.67
N ARG A 40 0.03 -6.64 24.10
CA ARG A 40 -0.96 -6.80 23.02
C ARG A 40 -2.33 -7.30 23.53
N MET A 41 -2.38 -7.83 24.74
CA MET A 41 -3.60 -8.40 25.33
C MET A 41 -4.18 -7.49 26.43
N TYR A 42 -3.46 -6.45 26.83
CA TYR A 42 -3.90 -5.48 27.82
C TYR A 42 -4.98 -4.56 27.21
N GLY A 43 -6.13 -4.41 27.85
CA GLY A 43 -7.16 -3.47 27.40
C GLY A 43 -7.78 -3.79 26.03
N LEU A 44 -7.94 -5.08 25.69
CA LEU A 44 -8.56 -5.48 24.41
C LEU A 44 -9.99 -4.98 24.22
N ASN A 45 -10.70 -4.65 25.30
CA ASN A 45 -12.03 -4.06 25.35
C ASN A 45 -11.99 -2.53 25.47
N TRP A 46 -10.98 -1.85 24.91
CA TRP A 46 -10.81 -0.39 24.98
C TRP A 46 -12.02 0.41 24.44
N ASP A 47 -12.88 -0.20 23.61
CA ASP A 47 -14.13 0.38 23.09
C ASP A 47 -15.37 -0.05 23.90
N GLU A 48 -15.19 -0.47 25.15
CA GLU A 48 -16.29 -0.77 26.07
C GLU A 48 -17.23 0.43 26.21
N GLY A 49 -18.54 0.19 26.08
CA GLY A 49 -19.58 1.24 26.00
C GLY A 49 -20.17 1.39 24.60
N PHE A 50 -19.50 0.90 23.56
CA PHE A 50 -20.07 0.78 22.22
C PHE A 50 -20.69 -0.61 21.97
N SER A 51 -21.84 -0.64 21.27
CA SER A 51 -22.42 -1.86 20.71
C SER A 51 -21.87 -2.23 19.32
N TRP A 52 -20.89 -1.47 18.83
CA TRP A 52 -20.14 -1.69 17.59
C TRP A 52 -18.67 -1.29 17.83
N THR A 53 -17.75 -1.61 16.93
CA THR A 53 -16.38 -1.04 17.01
C THR A 53 -16.32 0.32 16.32
N PRO A 54 -15.74 1.37 16.94
CA PRO A 54 -15.52 2.66 16.29
C PRO A 54 -14.42 2.61 15.22
N HIS A 55 -13.68 1.49 15.07
CA HIS A 55 -12.73 1.31 13.99
C HIS A 55 -13.44 0.83 12.70
N PRO A 56 -13.46 1.60 11.60
CA PRO A 56 -14.29 1.31 10.42
C PRO A 56 -13.90 0.04 9.66
N ASP A 57 -12.60 -0.25 9.52
CA ASP A 57 -12.16 -1.48 8.84
C ASP A 57 -12.48 -2.74 9.64
N GLU A 58 -12.25 -2.72 10.96
CA GLU A 58 -12.63 -3.80 11.87
C GLU A 58 -14.15 -4.05 11.77
N ARG A 59 -14.97 -2.99 11.83
CA ARG A 59 -16.42 -3.07 11.65
C ARG A 59 -16.80 -3.74 10.32
N ALA A 60 -16.16 -3.33 9.22
CA ALA A 60 -16.42 -3.90 7.91
C ALA A 60 -16.06 -5.39 7.84
N ILE A 61 -14.91 -5.79 8.40
CA ILE A 61 -14.49 -7.19 8.45
C ILE A 61 -15.46 -8.03 9.29
N LEU A 62 -15.83 -7.56 10.48
CA LEU A 62 -16.76 -8.26 11.37
C LEU A 62 -18.13 -8.45 10.71
N SER A 63 -18.68 -7.40 10.10
CA SER A 63 -19.94 -7.47 9.35
C SER A 63 -19.89 -8.50 8.21
N LYS A 64 -18.73 -8.63 7.54
CA LYS A 64 -18.56 -9.63 6.49
C LYS A 64 -18.41 -11.04 7.02
N VAL A 65 -17.74 -11.23 8.15
CA VAL A 65 -17.65 -12.53 8.84
C VAL A 65 -19.04 -13.00 9.29
N GLU A 66 -19.86 -12.10 9.83
CA GLU A 66 -21.25 -12.40 10.20
C GLU A 66 -22.11 -12.80 8.99
N SER A 67 -21.84 -12.21 7.81
CA SER A 67 -22.62 -12.47 6.59
C SER A 67 -22.30 -13.80 5.88
N ILE A 68 -21.16 -14.43 6.17
CA ILE A 68 -20.77 -15.70 5.56
C ILE A 68 -21.11 -16.89 6.45
N SER A 69 -21.45 -18.03 5.84
CA SER A 69 -21.71 -19.28 6.57
C SER A 69 -21.30 -20.50 5.73
N PRO A 70 -20.75 -21.56 6.36
CA PRO A 70 -20.39 -22.76 5.63
C PRO A 70 -21.66 -23.47 5.15
N PRO A 71 -21.72 -23.97 3.91
CA PRO A 71 -22.87 -24.72 3.44
C PRO A 71 -23.00 -26.05 4.17
N THR A 72 -24.21 -26.60 4.17
CA THR A 72 -24.48 -27.92 4.73
C THR A 72 -23.79 -29.01 3.89
N LEU A 73 -23.49 -30.17 4.50
CA LEU A 73 -22.87 -31.29 3.77
C LEU A 73 -23.72 -31.79 2.58
N SER A 74 -25.03 -31.57 2.63
CA SER A 74 -25.98 -31.90 1.55
C SER A 74 -25.91 -30.96 0.35
N GLU A 75 -25.33 -29.77 0.50
CA GLU A 75 -25.29 -28.69 -0.50
C GLU A 75 -23.84 -28.26 -0.78
N ILE A 76 -22.90 -29.20 -0.65
CA ILE A 76 -21.47 -28.91 -0.79
C ILE A 76 -21.09 -28.48 -2.22
N ASP A 77 -21.91 -28.84 -3.21
CA ASP A 77 -21.80 -28.42 -4.61
C ASP A 77 -21.97 -26.90 -4.77
N VAL A 78 -22.78 -26.28 -3.92
CA VAL A 78 -23.00 -24.83 -3.89
C VAL A 78 -21.70 -24.07 -3.56
N LEU A 79 -20.68 -24.71 -2.97
CA LEU A 79 -19.36 -24.08 -2.79
C LEU A 79 -18.71 -23.62 -4.10
N PHE A 80 -18.99 -24.31 -5.20
CA PHE A 80 -18.38 -24.01 -6.50
C PHE A 80 -19.19 -23.01 -7.33
N ASP A 81 -20.36 -22.60 -6.84
CA ASP A 81 -21.19 -21.55 -7.42
C ASP A 81 -20.89 -20.20 -6.74
N ALA A 82 -20.25 -19.28 -7.45
CA ALA A 82 -19.88 -17.99 -6.90
C ALA A 82 -21.09 -17.10 -6.54
N GLU A 83 -22.21 -17.24 -7.24
CA GLU A 83 -23.40 -16.40 -7.09
C GLU A 83 -24.30 -16.88 -5.95
N GLU A 84 -24.37 -18.18 -5.73
CA GLU A 84 -25.24 -18.79 -4.72
C GLU A 84 -24.51 -19.16 -3.42
N SER A 85 -23.18 -19.29 -3.43
CA SER A 85 -22.46 -19.73 -2.24
C SER A 85 -22.58 -18.76 -1.06
N PRO A 86 -23.06 -19.21 0.11
CA PRO A 86 -23.05 -18.43 1.34
C PRO A 86 -21.63 -18.32 1.94
N TRP A 87 -20.67 -19.08 1.41
CA TRP A 87 -19.26 -19.01 1.81
C TRP A 87 -18.48 -17.94 1.05
N ASN A 88 -19.03 -17.41 -0.06
CA ASN A 88 -18.42 -16.31 -0.81
C ASN A 88 -18.59 -14.98 -0.04
N PRO A 89 -17.49 -14.31 0.38
CA PRO A 89 -17.58 -13.02 1.08
C PRO A 89 -18.13 -11.88 0.20
N ARG A 90 -18.04 -12.03 -1.13
CA ARG A 90 -18.40 -11.00 -2.15
C ARG A 90 -17.77 -9.64 -1.84
N TRP A 91 -16.59 -9.68 -1.23
CA TRP A 91 -15.85 -8.52 -0.74
C TRP A 91 -14.38 -8.90 -0.55
N PHE A 92 -13.52 -8.36 -1.40
CA PHE A 92 -12.09 -8.66 -1.45
C PHE A 92 -11.10 -7.49 -1.24
N PRO A 93 -11.48 -6.29 -0.72
CA PRO A 93 -10.48 -5.28 -0.31
C PRO A 93 -9.44 -5.81 0.69
N TYR A 94 -9.89 -6.68 1.60
CA TYR A 94 -9.04 -7.57 2.37
C TYR A 94 -9.24 -8.99 1.84
N GLY A 95 -8.21 -9.81 1.89
CA GLY A 95 -8.30 -11.18 1.42
C GLY A 95 -9.18 -12.04 2.34
N SER A 96 -9.65 -13.18 1.83
CA SER A 96 -10.64 -14.01 2.53
C SER A 96 -10.06 -14.82 3.69
N PHE A 97 -8.74 -14.98 3.76
CA PHE A 97 -8.12 -15.84 4.77
C PHE A 97 -8.39 -15.37 6.22
N PRO A 98 -8.19 -14.09 6.60
CA PRO A 98 -8.54 -13.61 7.94
C PRO A 98 -10.03 -13.75 8.27
N LEU A 99 -10.91 -13.57 7.27
CA LEU A 99 -12.36 -13.70 7.44
C LEU A 99 -12.73 -15.16 7.76
N TYR A 100 -12.20 -16.11 6.98
CA TYR A 100 -12.42 -17.54 7.22
C TYR A 100 -11.80 -18.03 8.52
N LEU A 101 -10.65 -17.47 8.92
CA LEU A 101 -10.04 -17.80 10.20
C LEU A 101 -10.94 -17.37 11.34
N LEU A 102 -11.42 -16.12 11.34
CA LEU A 102 -12.32 -15.63 12.38
C LEU A 102 -13.65 -16.40 12.39
N LYS A 103 -14.23 -16.66 11.21
CA LYS A 103 -15.45 -17.47 11.09
C LYS A 103 -15.25 -18.89 11.61
N GLY A 104 -14.10 -19.50 11.31
CA GLY A 104 -13.75 -20.82 11.80
C GLY A 104 -13.64 -20.88 13.33
N VAL A 105 -13.09 -19.84 13.96
CA VAL A 105 -13.02 -19.73 15.42
C VAL A 105 -14.42 -19.53 16.02
N GLU A 106 -15.27 -18.71 15.41
CA GLU A 106 -16.67 -18.54 15.81
C GLU A 106 -17.42 -19.90 15.82
N LEU A 107 -17.32 -20.66 14.72
CA LEU A 107 -17.96 -21.98 14.59
C LEU A 107 -17.45 -22.98 15.63
N LEU A 108 -16.19 -22.88 16.05
CA LEU A 108 -15.66 -23.74 17.12
C LEU A 108 -16.25 -23.38 18.49
N TYR A 109 -16.53 -22.11 18.76
CA TYR A 109 -17.20 -21.70 20.00
C TYR A 109 -18.64 -22.20 20.06
N GLU A 110 -19.37 -22.22 18.95
CA GLU A 110 -20.73 -22.75 18.90
C GLU A 110 -20.82 -24.24 19.34
N LEU A 111 -19.72 -24.99 19.26
CA LEU A 111 -19.65 -26.38 19.72
C LEU A 111 -19.49 -26.53 21.24
N VAL A 112 -19.19 -25.45 21.98
CA VAL A 112 -18.92 -25.46 23.41
C VAL A 112 -20.10 -24.86 24.19
N PRO A 113 -20.90 -25.67 24.92
CA PRO A 113 -22.03 -25.14 25.69
C PRO A 113 -21.60 -24.12 26.75
N GLY A 114 -22.27 -22.96 26.79
CA GLY A 114 -22.00 -21.89 27.77
C GLY A 114 -20.98 -20.84 27.32
N SER A 115 -20.57 -20.83 26.05
CA SER A 115 -19.66 -19.82 25.48
C SER A 115 -20.38 -18.56 24.97
N ASP A 116 -21.57 -18.22 25.48
CA ASP A 116 -22.38 -17.11 24.97
C ASP A 116 -21.65 -15.75 25.12
N ASP A 117 -20.82 -15.59 26.15
CA ASP A 117 -19.98 -14.42 26.38
C ASP A 117 -18.80 -14.30 25.41
N LEU A 118 -18.41 -15.40 24.72
CA LEU A 118 -17.32 -15.42 23.72
C LEU A 118 -17.80 -15.04 22.30
N ARG A 119 -19.07 -14.63 22.16
CA ARG A 119 -19.66 -14.21 20.87
C ARG A 119 -19.24 -12.83 20.40
N ASP A 120 -18.65 -11.99 21.25
CA ASP A 120 -18.12 -10.71 20.77
C ASP A 120 -16.87 -10.97 19.89
N LEU A 121 -17.11 -11.01 18.59
CA LEU A 121 -16.08 -11.25 17.58
C LEU A 121 -15.02 -10.15 17.57
N ARG A 122 -15.26 -8.96 18.15
CA ARG A 122 -14.23 -7.92 18.32
C ARG A 122 -13.07 -8.44 19.16
N ILE A 123 -13.38 -8.93 20.37
CA ILE A 123 -12.35 -9.43 21.30
C ILE A 123 -11.65 -10.64 20.71
N THR A 124 -12.41 -11.58 20.13
CA THR A 124 -11.83 -12.77 19.47
C THR A 124 -10.89 -12.38 18.34
N GLY A 125 -11.31 -11.47 17.45
CA GLY A 125 -10.48 -10.93 16.37
C GLY A 125 -9.20 -10.30 16.90
N ARG A 126 -9.30 -9.40 17.89
CA ARG A 126 -8.13 -8.71 18.48
C ARG A 126 -7.16 -9.69 19.16
N VAL A 127 -7.66 -10.72 19.87
CA VAL A 127 -6.81 -11.80 20.40
C VAL A 127 -6.04 -12.50 19.28
N ILE A 128 -6.70 -12.85 18.18
CA ILE A 128 -6.03 -13.47 17.02
C ILE A 128 -4.96 -12.52 16.45
N SER A 129 -5.30 -11.25 16.25
CA SER A 129 -4.37 -10.22 15.75
C SER A 129 -3.13 -10.11 16.64
N GLY A 130 -3.33 -10.00 17.95
CA GLY A 130 -2.22 -9.92 18.92
C GLY A 130 -1.39 -11.20 18.99
N LEU A 131 -1.99 -12.39 18.91
CA LEU A 131 -1.25 -13.66 18.87
C LEU A 131 -0.40 -13.79 17.59
N VAL A 132 -0.95 -13.37 16.45
CA VAL A 132 -0.25 -13.31 15.16
C VAL A 132 0.93 -12.33 15.24
N ASP A 133 0.77 -11.18 15.89
CA ASP A 133 1.85 -10.23 16.05
C ASP A 133 2.93 -10.70 17.05
N VAL A 134 2.55 -11.41 18.12
CA VAL A 134 3.52 -12.12 19.00
C VAL A 134 4.29 -13.18 18.20
N ALA A 135 3.65 -13.89 17.28
CA ALA A 135 4.34 -14.80 16.38
C ALA A 135 5.34 -14.07 15.47
N THR A 136 5.06 -12.82 15.06
CA THR A 136 6.01 -11.97 14.33
C THR A 136 7.25 -11.70 15.16
N VAL A 137 7.10 -11.37 16.46
CA VAL A 137 8.23 -11.18 17.40
C VAL A 137 9.15 -12.42 17.43
N VAL A 138 8.56 -13.61 17.53
CA VAL A 138 9.30 -14.89 17.53
C VAL A 138 9.97 -15.15 16.17
N ALA A 139 9.27 -14.87 15.07
CA ALA A 139 9.81 -15.02 13.72
C ALA A 139 11.01 -14.10 13.47
N VAL A 140 10.96 -12.85 13.96
CA VAL A 140 12.07 -11.89 13.89
C VAL A 140 13.27 -12.36 14.71
N PHE A 141 13.06 -12.91 15.91
CA PHE A 141 14.13 -13.57 16.66
C PHE A 141 14.80 -14.67 15.83
N GLY A 142 13.99 -15.53 15.21
CA GLY A 142 14.46 -16.63 14.36
C GLY A 142 15.30 -16.12 13.18
N LEU A 143 14.81 -15.11 12.47
CA LEU A 143 15.48 -14.48 11.34
C LEU A 143 16.81 -13.81 11.75
N GLY A 144 16.78 -12.99 12.81
CA GLY A 144 17.97 -12.31 13.31
C GLY A 144 19.03 -13.27 13.85
N ARG A 145 18.61 -14.35 14.52
CA ARG A 145 19.51 -15.43 14.94
C ARG A 145 20.17 -16.14 13.75
N MET A 146 19.43 -16.35 12.66
CA MET A 146 19.91 -17.06 11.46
C MET A 146 20.86 -16.20 10.62
N LEU A 147 20.60 -14.90 10.55
CA LEU A 147 21.40 -13.95 9.76
C LEU A 147 22.64 -13.46 10.50
N TYR A 148 22.54 -13.27 11.82
CA TYR A 148 23.59 -12.66 12.63
C TYR A 148 23.95 -13.53 13.84
N SER A 149 23.33 -13.25 14.98
CA SER A 149 23.61 -13.92 16.25
C SER A 149 22.36 -13.95 17.12
N ARG A 150 22.38 -14.79 18.16
CA ARG A 150 21.29 -14.84 19.15
C ARG A 150 21.05 -13.50 19.84
N LYS A 151 22.11 -12.70 20.06
CA LYS A 151 22.00 -11.38 20.68
C LYS A 151 21.22 -10.42 19.77
N VAL A 152 21.58 -10.35 18.49
CA VAL A 152 20.88 -9.52 17.50
C VAL A 152 19.43 -9.96 17.35
N GLY A 153 19.18 -11.27 17.25
CA GLY A 153 17.81 -11.79 17.18
C GLY A 153 16.98 -11.44 18.41
N LEU A 154 17.53 -11.60 19.62
CA LEU A 154 16.82 -11.27 20.85
C LEU A 154 16.54 -9.77 20.97
N PHE A 155 17.51 -8.94 20.61
CA PHE A 155 17.36 -7.49 20.65
C PHE A 155 16.34 -7.01 19.61
N ALA A 156 16.37 -7.53 18.38
CA ALA A 156 15.37 -7.23 17.35
C ALA A 156 13.96 -7.61 17.78
N ALA A 157 13.78 -8.80 18.38
CA ALA A 157 12.50 -9.22 18.92
C ALA A 157 12.02 -8.29 20.05
N GLY A 158 12.92 -7.85 20.94
CA GLY A 158 12.62 -6.86 21.96
C GLY A 158 12.15 -5.52 21.38
N LEU A 159 12.80 -5.03 20.33
CA LEU A 159 12.40 -3.79 19.64
C LEU A 159 11.01 -3.90 19.00
N VAL A 160 10.69 -5.03 18.35
CA VAL A 160 9.34 -5.28 17.78
C VAL A 160 8.29 -5.43 18.88
N ALA A 161 8.63 -6.07 20.00
CA ALA A 161 7.71 -6.25 21.13
C ALA A 161 7.20 -4.91 21.69
N ILE A 162 8.06 -3.89 21.73
CA ILE A 162 7.75 -2.54 22.23
C ILE A 162 7.39 -1.52 21.14
N ALA A 163 7.33 -1.90 19.86
CA ALA A 163 6.99 -0.95 18.79
C ALA A 163 5.49 -0.57 18.86
N VAL A 164 5.18 0.72 19.07
CA VAL A 164 3.79 1.21 19.25
C VAL A 164 2.89 0.84 18.07
N ILE A 165 3.38 0.96 16.83
CA ILE A 165 2.59 0.59 15.64
C ILE A 165 2.17 -0.89 15.64
N HIS A 166 2.99 -1.79 16.18
CA HIS A 166 2.65 -3.21 16.32
C HIS A 166 1.68 -3.44 17.48
N ILE A 167 1.86 -2.70 18.58
CA ILE A 167 0.97 -2.75 19.75
C ILE A 167 -0.43 -2.26 19.35
N GLN A 168 -0.55 -1.05 18.80
CA GLN A 168 -1.83 -0.45 18.41
C GLN A 168 -2.61 -1.34 17.44
N LEU A 169 -2.00 -1.79 16.36
CA LEU A 169 -2.68 -2.64 15.37
C LEU A 169 -3.04 -4.03 15.89
N SER A 170 -2.47 -4.47 17.02
CA SER A 170 -2.91 -5.68 17.70
C SER A 170 -4.22 -5.49 18.48
N HIS A 171 -4.55 -4.24 18.86
CA HIS A 171 -5.80 -3.87 19.54
C HIS A 171 -6.97 -3.66 18.56
N PHE A 172 -6.70 -3.79 17.26
CA PHE A 172 -7.71 -3.89 16.22
C PHE A 172 -7.58 -5.26 15.55
N PHE A 173 -8.66 -5.81 15.00
CA PHE A 173 -8.55 -6.88 14.01
C PHE A 173 -8.07 -6.34 12.65
N ALA A 174 -6.91 -5.66 12.67
CA ALA A 174 -6.23 -5.17 11.49
C ALA A 174 -5.44 -6.32 10.85
N VAL A 175 -5.81 -6.70 9.64
CA VAL A 175 -5.16 -7.80 8.90
C VAL A 175 -3.69 -7.52 8.55
N ASP A 176 -3.20 -6.31 8.79
CA ASP A 176 -1.80 -5.92 8.60
C ASP A 176 -0.84 -6.68 9.55
N THR A 177 -1.29 -7.13 10.73
CA THR A 177 -0.48 -7.99 11.63
C THR A 177 -0.14 -9.34 11.00
N PHE A 178 -1.09 -9.95 10.29
CA PHE A 178 -0.89 -11.16 9.49
C PHE A 178 0.11 -10.92 8.36
N LEU A 179 -0.01 -9.77 7.70
CA LEU A 179 0.88 -9.40 6.61
C LEU A 179 2.32 -9.30 7.10
N ALA A 180 2.58 -8.71 8.28
CA ALA A 180 3.91 -8.69 8.89
C ALA A 180 4.45 -10.11 9.15
N LEU A 181 3.66 -10.97 9.79
CA LEU A 181 4.06 -12.35 10.10
C LEU A 181 4.45 -13.11 8.84
N PHE A 182 3.57 -13.14 7.84
CA PHE A 182 3.78 -13.89 6.61
C PHE A 182 4.93 -13.32 5.79
N THR A 183 5.18 -12.01 5.86
CA THR A 183 6.35 -11.40 5.25
C THR A 183 7.65 -11.87 5.91
N VAL A 184 7.73 -11.83 7.25
CA VAL A 184 8.94 -12.27 7.98
C VAL A 184 9.20 -13.76 7.76
N LEU A 185 8.16 -14.61 7.82
CA LEU A 185 8.28 -16.04 7.56
C LEU A 185 8.71 -16.32 6.11
N THR A 186 8.13 -15.62 5.13
CA THR A 186 8.56 -15.71 3.73
C THR A 186 10.04 -15.39 3.60
N MET A 187 10.48 -14.24 4.12
CA MET A 187 11.88 -13.83 4.04
C MET A 187 12.82 -14.79 4.78
N PHE A 188 12.38 -15.36 5.90
CA PHE A 188 13.11 -16.41 6.62
C PHE A 188 13.39 -17.62 5.72
N PHE A 189 12.37 -18.15 5.03
CA PHE A 189 12.56 -19.27 4.13
C PHE A 189 13.31 -18.89 2.84
N LEU A 190 13.10 -17.68 2.30
CA LEU A 190 13.83 -17.21 1.13
C LEU A 190 15.33 -17.05 1.37
N VAL A 191 15.75 -16.61 2.56
CA VAL A 191 17.18 -16.62 2.93
C VAL A 191 17.73 -18.05 2.91
N ARG A 192 16.95 -19.04 3.36
CA ARG A 192 17.36 -20.46 3.33
C ARG A 192 17.40 -21.02 1.91
N VAL A 193 16.47 -20.62 1.05
CA VAL A 193 16.51 -20.92 -0.40
C VAL A 193 17.79 -20.35 -1.00
N ALA A 194 18.12 -19.09 -0.74
CA ALA A 194 19.31 -18.46 -1.28
C ALA A 194 20.62 -19.13 -0.79
N ARG A 195 20.63 -19.72 0.41
CA ARG A 195 21.78 -20.44 1.00
C ARG A 195 21.89 -21.89 0.53
N HIS A 196 20.79 -22.62 0.46
CA HIS A 196 20.78 -24.09 0.33
C HIS A 196 20.05 -24.60 -0.91
N GLY A 197 19.12 -23.81 -1.45
CA GLY A 197 18.34 -24.17 -2.64
C GLY A 197 17.45 -25.39 -2.45
N ASN A 198 16.98 -25.69 -1.24
CA ASN A 198 16.13 -26.84 -0.97
C ASN A 198 14.67 -26.60 -1.40
N SER A 199 14.01 -27.63 -1.94
CA SER A 199 12.59 -27.57 -2.33
C SER A 199 11.65 -27.27 -1.16
N ARG A 200 11.92 -27.85 0.03
CA ARG A 200 11.11 -27.62 1.24
C ARG A 200 11.06 -26.13 1.61
N ASP A 201 12.19 -25.44 1.54
CA ASP A 201 12.26 -24.02 1.88
C ASP A 201 11.50 -23.20 0.81
N SER A 202 11.59 -23.54 -0.48
CA SER A 202 10.80 -22.90 -1.54
C SER A 202 9.30 -23.13 -1.39
N ILE A 203 8.87 -24.34 -1.03
CA ILE A 203 7.45 -24.67 -0.77
C ILE A 203 6.92 -23.90 0.44
N LEU A 204 7.68 -23.84 1.53
CA LEU A 204 7.29 -23.08 2.72
C LEU A 204 7.25 -21.57 2.44
N ALA A 205 8.20 -21.03 1.69
CA ALA A 205 8.12 -19.65 1.21
C ALA A 205 6.85 -19.43 0.37
N GLY A 206 6.54 -20.37 -0.53
CA GLY A 206 5.34 -20.30 -1.36
C GLY A 206 4.04 -20.36 -0.56
N LEU A 207 3.96 -21.22 0.46
CA LEU A 207 2.85 -21.29 1.41
C LEU A 207 2.59 -19.93 2.08
N PHE A 208 3.63 -19.30 2.66
CA PHE A 208 3.44 -18.02 3.35
C PHE A 208 3.16 -16.85 2.40
N ILE A 209 3.71 -16.87 1.18
CA ILE A 209 3.32 -15.90 0.14
C ILE A 209 1.85 -16.08 -0.23
N GLY A 210 1.37 -17.32 -0.40
CA GLY A 210 -0.04 -17.60 -0.69
C GLY A 210 -0.97 -17.11 0.42
N LEU A 211 -0.65 -17.40 1.68
CA LEU A 211 -1.42 -16.90 2.85
C LEU A 211 -1.43 -15.37 2.93
N GLY A 212 -0.29 -14.73 2.68
CA GLY A 212 -0.18 -13.28 2.72
C GLY A 212 -0.89 -12.58 1.56
N LEU A 213 -0.85 -13.14 0.34
CA LEU A 213 -1.66 -12.66 -0.78
C LEU A 213 -3.16 -12.82 -0.52
N ALA A 214 -3.55 -13.92 0.14
CA ALA A 214 -4.92 -14.16 0.60
C ALA A 214 -5.32 -13.35 1.85
N THR A 215 -4.41 -12.53 2.37
CA THR A 215 -4.67 -11.54 3.43
C THR A 215 -4.77 -10.15 2.82
N LYS A 216 -3.81 -9.79 1.95
CA LYS A 216 -3.78 -8.50 1.26
C LYS A 216 -2.89 -8.58 0.01
N VAL A 217 -3.43 -8.18 -1.14
CA VAL A 217 -2.69 -8.19 -2.43
C VAL A 217 -1.43 -7.31 -2.39
N SER A 218 -1.35 -6.36 -1.45
CA SER A 218 -0.14 -5.55 -1.23
C SER A 218 1.15 -6.34 -0.95
N LEU A 219 1.07 -7.64 -0.63
CA LEU A 219 2.26 -8.50 -0.52
C LEU A 219 2.93 -8.81 -1.88
N ALA A 220 2.23 -8.64 -3.01
CA ALA A 220 2.71 -9.07 -4.34
C ALA A 220 4.17 -8.68 -4.69
N PRO A 221 4.69 -7.49 -4.29
CA PRO A 221 6.09 -7.13 -4.55
C PRO A 221 7.12 -8.11 -3.99
N ILE A 222 6.75 -9.00 -3.05
CA ILE A 222 7.63 -10.01 -2.47
C ILE A 222 8.10 -11.02 -3.53
N GLY A 223 7.40 -11.10 -4.66
CA GLY A 223 7.83 -11.86 -5.84
C GLY A 223 9.24 -11.48 -6.32
N ALA A 224 9.66 -10.23 -6.16
CA ALA A 224 11.03 -9.80 -6.47
C ALA A 224 12.06 -10.50 -5.58
N ALA A 225 11.81 -10.55 -4.26
CA ALA A 225 12.66 -11.27 -3.31
C ALA A 225 12.63 -12.79 -3.57
N TYR A 226 11.46 -13.34 -3.93
CA TYR A 226 11.30 -14.75 -4.28
C TYR A 226 12.18 -15.16 -5.46
N VAL A 227 12.12 -14.41 -6.57
CA VAL A 227 12.95 -14.65 -7.76
C VAL A 227 14.43 -14.47 -7.41
N LEU A 228 14.75 -13.39 -6.71
CA LEU A 228 16.14 -13.07 -6.34
C LEU A 228 16.78 -14.17 -5.49
N ALA A 229 16.06 -14.77 -4.54
CA ALA A 229 16.59 -15.85 -3.71
C ALA A 229 17.07 -17.05 -4.55
N HIS A 230 16.28 -17.44 -5.55
CA HIS A 230 16.62 -18.55 -6.45
C HIS A 230 17.78 -18.17 -7.39
N VAL A 231 17.81 -16.93 -7.88
CA VAL A 231 18.94 -16.39 -8.67
C VAL A 231 20.23 -16.39 -7.85
N MET A 232 20.18 -15.99 -6.58
CA MET A 232 21.33 -15.99 -5.69
C MET A 232 21.88 -17.39 -5.44
N TYR A 233 21.01 -18.39 -5.28
CA TYR A 233 21.42 -19.79 -5.17
C TYR A 233 22.05 -20.31 -6.47
N ALA A 234 21.41 -20.06 -7.61
CA ALA A 234 21.93 -20.45 -8.92
C ALA A 234 23.33 -19.86 -9.18
N GLY A 235 23.52 -18.57 -8.86
CA GLY A 235 24.81 -17.89 -8.94
C GLY A 235 25.83 -18.31 -7.87
N GLY A 236 25.39 -19.01 -6.82
CA GLY A 236 26.24 -19.43 -5.70
C GLY A 236 26.69 -18.30 -4.80
N LEU A 237 25.92 -17.21 -4.74
CA LEU A 237 26.32 -15.98 -4.06
C LEU A 237 26.39 -16.13 -2.53
N LEU A 238 25.69 -17.12 -1.96
CA LEU A 238 25.70 -17.43 -0.51
C LEU A 238 26.24 -18.84 -0.18
N LEU A 239 26.81 -19.55 -1.16
CA LEU A 239 27.37 -20.88 -0.91
C LEU A 239 28.64 -20.79 -0.07
N SER A 240 28.80 -21.71 0.87
CA SER A 240 29.97 -21.79 1.76
C SER A 240 30.85 -22.98 1.42
N GLY A 241 32.16 -22.77 1.24
CA GLY A 241 33.19 -23.82 1.11
C GLY A 241 32.86 -24.92 0.09
N ASN A 242 33.35 -26.16 0.32
CA ASN A 242 33.23 -27.36 -0.54
C ASN A 242 31.81 -27.70 -1.10
N GLN A 243 30.76 -26.94 -0.79
CA GLN A 243 29.44 -27.01 -1.43
C GLN A 243 29.43 -26.50 -2.87
N SER A 244 30.52 -25.87 -3.34
CA SER A 244 30.69 -25.39 -4.72
C SER A 244 31.06 -26.48 -5.75
N ALA A 245 31.10 -27.75 -5.35
CA ALA A 245 31.55 -28.87 -6.20
C ALA A 245 30.57 -29.24 -7.34
N GLY A 246 29.35 -28.70 -7.36
CA GLY A 246 28.36 -28.93 -8.42
C GLY A 246 28.54 -28.02 -9.63
N LEU A 247 28.29 -28.55 -10.84
CA LEU A 247 28.26 -27.76 -12.07
C LEU A 247 27.25 -26.61 -11.93
N VAL A 248 27.58 -25.43 -12.47
CA VAL A 248 26.67 -24.26 -12.47
C VAL A 248 25.30 -24.62 -13.08
N ALA A 249 25.30 -25.47 -14.12
CA ALA A 249 24.09 -25.97 -14.75
C ALA A 249 23.16 -26.73 -13.79
N ASP A 250 23.71 -27.55 -12.88
CA ASP A 250 22.92 -28.32 -11.92
C ASP A 250 22.26 -27.40 -10.88
N ARG A 251 22.97 -26.34 -10.47
CA ARG A 251 22.42 -25.31 -9.57
C ARG A 251 21.32 -24.51 -10.23
N ILE A 252 21.49 -24.12 -11.49
CA ILE A 252 20.44 -23.45 -12.26
C ILE A 252 19.20 -24.36 -12.38
N SER A 253 19.39 -25.62 -12.78
CA SER A 253 18.30 -26.60 -12.90
C SER A 253 17.56 -26.79 -11.58
N THR A 254 18.30 -26.94 -10.47
CA THR A 254 17.73 -27.06 -9.12
C THR A 254 16.98 -25.81 -8.70
N ALA A 255 17.54 -24.61 -8.96
CA ALA A 255 16.90 -23.34 -8.66
C ALA A 255 15.56 -23.19 -9.41
N VAL A 256 15.54 -23.50 -10.71
CA VAL A 256 14.32 -23.43 -11.54
C VAL A 256 13.27 -24.42 -11.06
N LYS A 257 13.66 -25.69 -10.84
CA LYS A 257 12.75 -26.73 -10.34
C LYS A 257 12.12 -26.34 -9.00
N ASN A 258 12.92 -25.84 -8.06
CA ASN A 258 12.43 -25.48 -6.74
C ASN A 258 11.64 -24.17 -6.75
N ALA A 259 11.96 -23.24 -7.65
CA ALA A 259 11.15 -22.06 -7.91
C ALA A 259 9.75 -22.44 -8.46
N ILE A 260 9.65 -23.49 -9.28
CA ILE A 260 8.36 -24.00 -9.76
C ILE A 260 7.57 -24.62 -8.60
N TYR A 261 8.20 -25.41 -7.73
CA TYR A 261 7.52 -25.98 -6.56
C TYR A 261 7.00 -24.93 -5.59
N GLY A 262 7.78 -23.89 -5.32
CA GLY A 262 7.30 -22.77 -4.52
C GLY A 262 6.16 -22.02 -5.20
N ALA A 263 6.22 -21.81 -6.53
CA ALA A 263 5.13 -21.16 -7.26
C ALA A 263 3.82 -21.97 -7.24
N TRP A 264 3.90 -23.30 -7.34
CA TRP A 264 2.74 -24.18 -7.13
C TRP A 264 2.19 -24.05 -5.72
N ALA A 265 3.05 -24.01 -4.69
CA ALA A 265 2.61 -23.81 -3.32
C ALA A 265 1.91 -22.46 -3.12
N ILE A 266 2.36 -21.38 -3.78
CA ILE A 266 1.67 -20.08 -3.79
C ILE A 266 0.26 -20.25 -4.33
N GLY A 267 0.13 -20.79 -5.55
CA GLY A 267 -1.17 -20.93 -6.23
C GLY A 267 -2.15 -21.84 -5.48
N ILE A 268 -1.68 -22.99 -5.00
CA ILE A 268 -2.49 -23.95 -4.24
C ILE A 268 -2.97 -23.32 -2.93
N THR A 269 -2.07 -22.68 -2.18
CA THR A 269 -2.43 -22.07 -0.91
C THR A 269 -3.43 -20.94 -1.12
N PHE A 270 -3.16 -20.03 -2.06
CA PHE A 270 -4.05 -18.92 -2.39
C PHE A 270 -5.45 -19.42 -2.78
N PHE A 271 -5.52 -20.46 -3.61
CA PHE A 271 -6.81 -21.07 -3.99
C PHE A 271 -7.54 -21.69 -2.79
N ILE A 272 -6.85 -22.41 -1.91
CA ILE A 272 -7.49 -23.06 -0.75
C ILE A 272 -8.05 -22.02 0.23
N VAL A 273 -7.29 -20.96 0.53
CA VAL A 273 -7.70 -19.98 1.56
C VAL A 273 -8.44 -18.76 0.99
N GLN A 274 -8.57 -18.67 -0.33
CA GLN A 274 -9.33 -17.62 -1.04
C GLN A 274 -9.87 -18.16 -2.39
N PRO A 275 -10.74 -19.18 -2.39
CA PRO A 275 -11.19 -19.83 -3.63
C PRO A 275 -12.00 -18.88 -4.52
N TYR A 276 -12.81 -18.00 -3.93
CA TYR A 276 -13.65 -17.05 -4.67
C TYR A 276 -12.88 -15.92 -5.34
N ALA A 277 -11.59 -15.73 -5.07
CA ALA A 277 -10.80 -14.87 -5.95
C ALA A 277 -10.66 -15.41 -7.37
N ILE A 278 -10.82 -16.74 -7.54
CA ILE A 278 -10.83 -17.40 -8.85
C ILE A 278 -12.26 -17.63 -9.34
N LEU A 279 -13.14 -18.12 -8.46
CA LEU A 279 -14.53 -18.44 -8.82
C LEU A 279 -15.37 -17.18 -9.09
N ASP A 280 -15.11 -16.09 -8.37
CA ASP A 280 -15.74 -14.77 -8.52
C ASP A 280 -14.71 -13.73 -8.99
N TRP A 281 -14.03 -14.06 -10.10
CA TRP A 281 -12.91 -13.27 -10.62
C TRP A 281 -13.28 -11.82 -10.90
N ASP A 282 -14.48 -11.57 -11.42
CA ASP A 282 -14.91 -10.22 -11.79
C ASP A 282 -15.07 -9.32 -10.56
N ARG A 283 -15.66 -9.83 -9.46
CA ARG A 283 -15.75 -9.10 -8.20
C ARG A 283 -14.37 -8.90 -7.58
N PHE A 284 -13.55 -9.94 -7.52
CA PHE A 284 -12.19 -9.85 -6.98
C PHE A 284 -11.35 -8.80 -7.72
N TYR A 285 -11.36 -8.83 -9.05
CA TYR A 285 -10.64 -7.88 -9.87
C TYR A 285 -11.17 -6.45 -9.68
N ALA A 286 -12.49 -6.26 -9.60
CA ALA A 286 -13.10 -4.96 -9.37
C ALA A 286 -12.70 -4.36 -8.01
N ASP A 287 -12.79 -5.14 -6.94
CA ASP A 287 -12.44 -4.69 -5.58
C ASP A 287 -10.93 -4.37 -5.48
N VAL A 288 -10.06 -5.20 -6.04
CA VAL A 288 -8.60 -4.94 -6.07
C VAL A 288 -8.28 -3.70 -6.89
N THR A 289 -8.96 -3.49 -8.02
CA THR A 289 -8.80 -2.30 -8.85
C THR A 289 -9.24 -1.05 -8.10
N GLU A 290 -10.39 -1.09 -7.41
CA GLU A 290 -10.87 0.00 -6.56
C GLU A 290 -9.85 0.36 -5.47
N GLN A 291 -9.28 -0.62 -4.78
CA GLN A 291 -8.23 -0.35 -3.78
C GLN A 291 -6.97 0.25 -4.41
N SER A 292 -6.57 -0.22 -5.59
CA SER A 292 -5.45 0.34 -6.35
C SER A 292 -5.71 1.79 -6.79
N GLU A 293 -6.91 2.11 -7.25
CA GLU A 293 -7.31 3.47 -7.63
C GLU A 293 -7.43 4.38 -6.40
N MET A 294 -7.91 3.86 -5.28
CA MET A 294 -7.99 4.59 -4.01
C MET A 294 -6.60 4.98 -3.51
N VAL A 295 -5.61 4.06 -3.48
CA VAL A 295 -4.26 4.42 -2.96
C VAL A 295 -3.53 5.44 -3.83
N ARG A 296 -3.87 5.50 -5.12
CA ARG A 296 -3.37 6.51 -6.07
C ARG A 296 -4.24 7.76 -6.14
N ARG A 297 -5.33 7.80 -5.36
CA ARG A 297 -6.34 8.87 -5.35
C ARG A 297 -6.89 9.20 -6.74
N ILE A 298 -6.98 8.19 -7.61
CA ILE A 298 -7.75 8.25 -8.85
C ILE A 298 -9.24 8.31 -8.50
N ARG A 299 -9.65 7.53 -7.48
CA ARG A 299 -10.93 7.71 -6.78
C ARG A 299 -10.72 8.58 -5.55
N ASP A 300 -11.46 9.69 -5.47
CA ASP A 300 -11.37 10.66 -4.37
C ASP A 300 -12.40 10.36 -3.27
N TYR A 301 -11.99 9.57 -2.28
CA TYR A 301 -12.77 9.36 -1.06
C TYR A 301 -12.47 10.45 0.00
N PRO A 302 -13.44 10.89 0.81
CA PRO A 302 -13.20 11.98 1.77
C PRO A 302 -12.04 11.75 2.75
N TYR A 303 -11.91 10.55 3.33
CA TYR A 303 -10.85 10.20 4.28
C TYR A 303 -9.44 10.16 3.66
N THR A 304 -9.31 10.17 2.33
CA THR A 304 -7.99 10.22 1.66
C THR A 304 -7.49 11.65 1.45
N ARG A 305 -8.34 12.66 1.66
CA ARG A 305 -8.00 14.07 1.46
C ARG A 305 -7.00 14.60 2.49
N GLN A 306 -6.85 13.95 3.64
CA GLN A 306 -5.81 14.29 4.63
C GLN A 306 -4.38 14.25 4.05
N TYR A 307 -4.18 13.50 2.96
CA TYR A 307 -2.89 13.31 2.32
C TYR A 307 -2.58 14.32 1.20
N VAL A 308 -3.50 15.23 0.86
CA VAL A 308 -3.20 16.32 -0.08
C VAL A 308 -1.99 17.10 0.45
N ASP A 309 -1.10 17.56 -0.44
CA ASP A 309 0.12 18.32 -0.10
C ASP A 309 1.09 17.61 0.85
N THR A 310 1.05 16.27 0.90
CA THR A 310 2.06 15.48 1.62
C THR A 310 3.25 15.15 0.73
N THR A 311 4.46 15.24 1.28
CA THR A 311 5.68 14.90 0.53
C THR A 311 5.82 13.38 0.41
N PRO A 312 5.93 12.81 -0.82
CA PRO A 312 6.17 11.38 -1.03
C PRO A 312 7.39 10.89 -0.25
N PHE A 313 7.33 9.64 0.24
CA PHE A 313 8.33 9.00 1.12
C PHE A 313 8.52 9.66 2.50
N LEU A 314 8.73 10.98 2.55
CA LEU A 314 9.05 11.72 3.77
C LEU A 314 7.88 11.74 4.75
N TYR A 315 6.63 11.86 4.26
CA TYR A 315 5.46 11.81 5.12
C TYR A 315 5.41 10.51 5.95
N GLN A 316 5.49 9.37 5.26
CA GLN A 316 5.45 8.04 5.87
C GLN A 316 6.62 7.81 6.82
N ALA A 317 7.83 8.20 6.41
CA ALA A 317 9.01 8.11 7.26
C ALA A 317 8.86 8.95 8.54
N ARG A 318 8.34 10.19 8.43
CA ARG A 318 8.10 11.08 9.57
C ARG A 318 7.04 10.52 10.51
N GLN A 319 5.91 10.05 9.98
CA GLN A 319 4.83 9.46 10.79
C GLN A 319 5.29 8.21 11.53
N LEU A 320 6.08 7.35 10.87
CA LEU A 320 6.68 6.18 11.51
C LEU A 320 7.65 6.56 12.63
N VAL A 321 8.52 7.54 12.39
CA VAL A 321 9.49 8.00 13.39
C VAL A 321 8.80 8.62 14.59
N THR A 322 7.80 9.46 14.34
CA THR A 322 7.18 10.28 15.39
C THR A 322 6.21 9.44 16.23
N TRP A 323 5.28 8.75 15.56
CA TRP A 323 4.13 8.12 16.20
C TRP A 323 4.25 6.60 16.28
N GLY A 324 4.65 5.95 15.18
CA GLY A 324 4.68 4.49 15.11
C GLY A 324 5.77 3.81 15.94
N LEU A 325 6.96 4.42 16.04
CA LEU A 325 8.12 3.86 16.75
C LEU A 325 8.62 4.75 17.89
N GLY A 326 8.27 6.04 17.89
CA GLY A 326 8.89 7.05 18.73
C GLY A 326 10.28 7.46 18.22
N TRP A 327 10.70 8.70 18.51
CA TRP A 327 11.87 9.33 17.90
C TRP A 327 13.17 8.50 17.96
N PRO A 328 13.61 7.96 19.13
CA PRO A 328 14.88 7.24 19.21
C PRO A 328 14.88 5.98 18.34
N LEU A 329 13.84 5.15 18.46
CA LEU A 329 13.74 3.91 17.70
C LEU A 329 13.49 4.15 16.21
N GLY A 330 12.66 5.13 15.87
CA GLY A 330 12.35 5.51 14.50
C GLY A 330 13.58 5.98 13.72
N LEU A 331 14.38 6.88 14.31
CA LEU A 331 15.63 7.34 13.69
C LEU A 331 16.63 6.19 13.54
N LEU A 332 16.74 5.34 14.56
CA LEU A 332 17.60 4.16 14.53
C LEU A 332 17.17 3.14 13.47
N ALA A 333 15.86 2.96 13.24
CA ALA A 333 15.30 2.10 12.21
C ALA A 333 15.73 2.52 10.79
N TRP A 334 15.61 3.80 10.46
CA TRP A 334 16.06 4.33 9.17
C TRP A 334 17.59 4.35 9.05
N ALA A 335 18.31 4.69 10.11
CA ALA A 335 19.78 4.58 10.15
C ALA A 335 20.23 3.13 9.91
N GLY A 336 19.51 2.15 10.45
CA GLY A 336 19.71 0.73 10.22
C GLY A 336 19.64 0.34 8.74
N VAL A 337 18.66 0.87 8.00
CA VAL A 337 18.54 0.62 6.54
C VAL A 337 19.76 1.13 5.79
N ILE A 338 20.20 2.35 6.09
CA ILE A 338 21.40 2.94 5.49
C ILE A 338 22.62 2.06 5.84
N TYR A 339 22.75 1.68 7.11
CA TYR A 339 23.82 0.80 7.58
C TYR A 339 23.85 -0.53 6.81
N ALA A 340 22.71 -1.21 6.65
CA ALA A 340 22.60 -2.45 5.88
C ALA A 340 22.99 -2.24 4.40
N GLY A 341 22.65 -1.07 3.83
CA GLY A 341 23.05 -0.66 2.49
C GLY A 341 24.57 -0.55 2.33
N PHE A 342 25.29 -0.03 3.34
CA PHE A 342 26.75 0.15 3.29
C PHE A 342 27.55 -1.10 3.69
N ARG A 343 26.99 -1.97 4.53
CA ARG A 343 27.76 -3.04 5.16
C ARG A 343 28.38 -4.02 4.16
N GLY A 344 29.66 -4.30 4.35
CA GLY A 344 30.43 -5.20 3.50
C GLY A 344 30.88 -4.57 2.17
N LEU A 345 30.53 -3.32 1.88
CA LEU A 345 31.05 -2.54 0.77
C LEU A 345 32.13 -1.56 1.26
N ARG A 346 32.99 -1.12 0.35
CA ARG A 346 33.80 0.09 0.56
C ARG A 346 32.87 1.31 0.61
N PHE A 347 33.26 2.37 1.31
CA PHE A 347 32.46 3.58 1.44
C PHE A 347 31.95 4.11 0.09
N SER A 348 32.83 4.20 -0.92
CA SER A 348 32.45 4.62 -2.28
C SER A 348 31.44 3.68 -2.95
N GLY A 349 31.54 2.37 -2.73
CA GLY A 349 30.58 1.38 -3.21
C GLY A 349 29.22 1.50 -2.50
N GLY A 350 29.23 1.78 -1.19
CA GLY A 350 28.02 2.06 -0.41
C GLY A 350 27.30 3.32 -0.89
N VAL A 351 28.04 4.42 -1.11
CA VAL A 351 27.49 5.66 -1.69
C VAL A 351 26.89 5.40 -3.07
N LEU A 352 27.61 4.70 -3.95
CA LEU A 352 27.10 4.35 -5.27
C LEU A 352 25.82 3.48 -5.20
N TYR A 353 25.78 2.51 -4.27
CA TYR A 353 24.59 1.69 -4.05
C TYR A 353 23.40 2.52 -3.57
N VAL A 354 23.58 3.50 -2.67
CA VAL A 354 22.49 4.38 -2.25
C VAL A 354 22.01 5.26 -3.40
N ILE A 355 22.93 5.84 -4.18
CA ILE A 355 22.55 6.68 -5.33
C ILE A 355 21.75 5.86 -6.35
N VAL A 356 22.25 4.70 -6.77
CA VAL A 356 21.63 3.91 -7.84
C VAL A 356 20.46 3.07 -7.33
N GLY A 357 20.55 2.50 -6.13
CA GLY A 357 19.58 1.57 -5.57
C GLY A 357 18.45 2.22 -4.76
N TRP A 358 18.60 3.50 -4.37
CA TRP A 358 17.59 4.24 -3.60
C TRP A 358 17.22 5.58 -4.23
N THR A 359 18.19 6.48 -4.41
CA THR A 359 17.92 7.84 -4.89
C THR A 359 17.36 7.84 -6.31
N LEU A 360 17.93 7.05 -7.23
CA LEU A 360 17.46 6.96 -8.61
C LEU A 360 16.05 6.35 -8.73
N PRO A 361 15.71 5.20 -8.10
CA PRO A 361 14.34 4.69 -8.04
C PRO A 361 13.33 5.69 -7.49
N MET A 362 13.66 6.37 -6.39
CA MET A 362 12.79 7.40 -5.82
C MET A 362 12.59 8.56 -6.81
N ALA A 363 13.65 9.01 -7.49
CA ALA A 363 13.55 10.07 -8.50
C ALA A 363 12.68 9.66 -9.70
N VAL A 364 12.84 8.43 -10.21
CA VAL A 364 11.98 7.88 -11.28
C VAL A 364 10.51 7.93 -10.86
N LEU A 365 10.25 7.53 -9.62
CA LEU A 365 8.90 7.45 -9.07
C LEU A 365 8.27 8.80 -8.74
N MET A 366 9.08 9.81 -8.43
CA MET A 366 8.63 11.20 -8.31
C MET A 366 8.21 11.78 -9.67
N VAL A 367 8.70 11.23 -10.78
CA VAL A 367 8.30 11.63 -12.14
C VAL A 367 7.12 10.81 -12.66
N SER A 368 7.09 9.49 -12.37
CA SER A 368 5.99 8.61 -12.77
C SER A 368 5.71 7.54 -11.72
N ASN A 369 4.55 7.61 -11.09
CA ASN A 369 4.01 6.59 -10.18
C ASN A 369 3.14 5.54 -10.89
N SER A 370 3.26 5.43 -12.23
CA SER A 370 2.58 4.40 -13.02
C SER A 370 3.07 2.99 -12.65
N LEU A 371 2.29 1.95 -13.00
CA LEU A 371 2.71 0.56 -12.79
C LEU A 371 4.07 0.27 -13.45
N LEU A 372 4.29 0.79 -14.66
CA LEU A 372 5.57 0.68 -15.35
C LEU A 372 6.69 1.39 -14.57
N GLY A 373 6.44 2.61 -14.08
CA GLY A 373 7.38 3.34 -13.24
C GLY A 373 7.78 2.55 -11.99
N MET A 374 6.81 1.94 -11.30
CA MET A 374 7.06 1.08 -10.14
C MET A 374 7.88 -0.16 -10.47
N ILE A 375 7.58 -0.83 -11.60
CA ILE A 375 8.36 -1.99 -12.07
C ILE A 375 9.80 -1.59 -12.40
N VAL A 376 9.99 -0.48 -13.11
CA VAL A 376 11.32 0.04 -13.48
C VAL A 376 12.11 0.42 -12.24
N ALA A 377 11.54 1.18 -11.31
CA ALA A 377 12.19 1.59 -10.07
C ALA A 377 12.57 0.39 -9.19
N SER A 378 11.67 -0.58 -9.05
CA SER A 378 11.93 -1.84 -8.33
C SER A 378 13.03 -2.66 -9.02
N GLY A 379 13.01 -2.72 -10.36
CA GLY A 379 14.04 -3.38 -11.15
C GLY A 379 15.42 -2.74 -11.00
N ILE A 380 15.49 -1.41 -10.99
CA ILE A 380 16.74 -0.66 -10.72
C ILE A 380 17.25 -0.98 -9.30
N ALA A 381 16.36 -0.97 -8.30
CA ALA A 381 16.72 -1.25 -6.91
C ALA A 381 17.28 -2.66 -6.72
N VAL A 382 16.57 -3.67 -7.25
CA VAL A 382 16.98 -5.09 -7.18
C VAL A 382 18.23 -5.34 -8.02
N GLY A 383 18.34 -4.71 -9.19
CA GLY A 383 19.53 -4.76 -10.05
C GLY A 383 20.76 -4.17 -9.37
N ALA A 384 20.63 -2.98 -8.77
CA ALA A 384 21.71 -2.36 -8.00
C ALA A 384 22.14 -3.23 -6.81
N LEU A 385 21.17 -3.83 -6.12
CA LEU A 385 21.43 -4.77 -5.04
C LEU A 385 22.21 -5.99 -5.54
N LEU A 386 21.77 -6.62 -6.63
CA LEU A 386 22.43 -7.75 -7.30
C LEU A 386 23.87 -7.41 -7.71
N VAL A 387 24.07 -6.26 -8.37
CA VAL A 387 25.40 -5.78 -8.79
C VAL A 387 26.31 -5.53 -7.60
N SER A 388 25.76 -5.14 -6.44
CA SER A 388 26.55 -4.95 -5.22
C SER A 388 27.01 -6.27 -4.57
N MET A 389 26.34 -7.40 -4.84
CA MET A 389 26.58 -8.67 -4.13
C MET A 389 28.02 -9.21 -4.24
N PRO A 390 28.68 -9.23 -5.42
CA PRO A 390 30.05 -9.71 -5.53
C PRO A 390 31.06 -8.89 -4.72
N PHE A 391 30.78 -7.60 -4.52
CA PHE A 391 31.63 -6.68 -3.76
C PHE A 391 31.39 -6.74 -2.25
N ARG A 392 30.32 -7.44 -1.82
CA ARG A 392 30.01 -7.70 -0.42
C ARG A 392 30.69 -8.97 0.08
N SER A 393 31.07 -8.98 1.35
CA SER A 393 31.51 -10.19 2.05
C SER A 393 30.40 -11.25 2.08
N ALA A 394 30.77 -12.53 2.16
CA ALA A 394 29.80 -13.63 2.18
C ALA A 394 28.79 -13.50 3.33
N GLU A 395 29.22 -13.01 4.50
CA GLU A 395 28.38 -12.81 5.68
C GLU A 395 27.36 -11.69 5.50
N THR A 396 27.69 -10.65 4.72
CA THR A 396 26.85 -9.45 4.55
C THR A 396 25.86 -9.57 3.40
N ARG A 397 26.07 -10.50 2.46
CA ARG A 397 25.16 -10.73 1.32
C ARG A 397 23.76 -11.17 1.77
N ALA A 398 23.66 -12.00 2.81
CA ALA A 398 22.38 -12.50 3.30
C ALA A 398 21.55 -11.40 4.00
N GLU A 399 22.21 -10.43 4.65
CA GLU A 399 21.54 -9.23 5.16
C GLU A 399 21.09 -8.32 4.02
N ALA A 400 21.99 -8.04 3.07
CA ALA A 400 21.67 -7.17 1.94
C ALA A 400 20.47 -7.70 1.15
N PHE A 401 20.28 -9.03 1.08
CA PHE A 401 19.10 -9.66 0.48
C PHE A 401 17.78 -9.19 1.11
N LEU A 402 17.73 -8.84 2.39
CA LEU A 402 16.51 -8.30 3.01
C LEU A 402 16.04 -6.99 2.34
N LEU A 403 16.97 -6.21 1.77
CA LEU A 403 16.66 -4.98 1.04
C LEU A 403 15.91 -5.26 -0.28
N ALA A 404 15.92 -6.49 -0.79
CA ALA A 404 15.14 -6.90 -1.96
C ALA A 404 13.63 -6.90 -1.71
N TRP A 405 13.21 -6.94 -0.44
CA TRP A 405 11.83 -6.73 -0.04
C TRP A 405 11.62 -5.27 0.42
N VAL A 406 12.46 -4.80 1.35
CA VAL A 406 12.28 -3.49 1.98
C VAL A 406 12.28 -2.35 0.97
N ALA A 407 13.23 -2.34 0.01
CA ALA A 407 13.34 -1.24 -0.94
C ALA A 407 12.16 -1.21 -1.94
N PRO A 408 11.83 -2.29 -2.70
CA PRO A 408 10.68 -2.26 -3.60
C PRO A 408 9.36 -1.95 -2.91
N TYR A 409 9.12 -2.53 -1.73
CA TYR A 409 7.88 -2.28 -0.98
C TYR A 409 7.78 -0.83 -0.52
N PHE A 410 8.86 -0.25 0.03
CA PHE A 410 8.89 1.16 0.41
C PHE A 410 8.77 2.10 -0.79
N PHE A 411 9.34 1.74 -1.94
CA PHE A 411 9.20 2.55 -3.15
C PHE A 411 7.77 2.57 -3.68
N ILE A 412 7.10 1.43 -3.68
CA ILE A 412 5.69 1.35 -4.10
C ILE A 412 4.81 2.10 -3.10
N THR A 413 4.88 1.77 -1.82
CA THR A 413 4.02 2.39 -0.80
C THR A 413 4.32 3.88 -0.59
N GLY A 414 5.59 4.29 -0.67
CA GLY A 414 6.01 5.69 -0.53
C GLY A 414 5.58 6.63 -1.64
N THR A 415 5.14 6.07 -2.78
CA THR A 415 4.59 6.83 -3.91
C THR A 415 3.09 6.95 -3.92
N PHE A 416 2.40 6.21 -3.03
CA PHE A 416 0.96 6.31 -2.92
C PHE A 416 0.55 7.72 -2.50
N GLU A 417 -0.56 8.17 -3.06
CA GLU A 417 -1.20 9.41 -2.62
C GLU A 417 -1.80 9.21 -1.23
N VAL A 418 -2.38 8.04 -0.97
CA VAL A 418 -2.88 7.63 0.34
C VAL A 418 -1.76 6.97 1.15
N LYS A 419 -1.49 7.50 2.35
CA LYS A 419 -0.25 7.19 3.09
C LYS A 419 -0.50 6.73 4.53
N PHE A 420 -1.53 5.91 4.76
CA PHE A 420 -1.83 5.37 6.09
C PHE A 420 -0.58 4.77 6.74
N LEU A 421 -0.34 5.10 8.01
CA LEU A 421 0.87 4.68 8.73
C LEU A 421 1.03 3.14 8.75
N ARG A 422 -0.08 2.41 8.88
CA ARG A 422 -0.11 0.93 8.86
C ARG A 422 0.46 0.31 7.58
N TYR A 423 0.56 1.04 6.47
CA TYR A 423 1.19 0.53 5.25
C TYR A 423 2.68 0.22 5.42
N LEU A 424 3.35 0.69 6.47
CA LEU A 424 4.76 0.36 6.74
C LEU A 424 4.95 -0.90 7.60
N ILE A 425 3.88 -1.50 8.11
CA ILE A 425 3.95 -2.71 8.94
C ILE A 425 4.71 -3.87 8.30
N PRO A 426 4.57 -4.16 6.99
CA PRO A 426 5.29 -5.27 6.40
C PRO A 426 6.81 -5.09 6.30
N ILE A 427 7.32 -3.87 6.47
CA ILE A 427 8.78 -3.61 6.46
C ILE A 427 9.35 -3.32 7.84
N THR A 428 8.54 -2.86 8.81
CA THR A 428 9.01 -2.49 10.15
C THR A 428 9.78 -3.59 10.88
N PRO A 429 9.41 -4.89 10.85
CA PRO A 429 10.23 -5.95 11.42
C PRO A 429 11.66 -5.99 10.90
N PHE A 430 11.87 -5.68 9.62
CA PHE A 430 13.19 -5.64 8.98
C PHE A 430 13.94 -4.35 9.33
N LEU A 431 13.26 -3.20 9.38
CA LEU A 431 13.84 -1.94 9.84
C LEU A 431 14.38 -2.09 11.27
N LEU A 432 13.61 -2.71 12.15
CA LEU A 432 13.98 -2.98 13.54
C LEU A 432 15.07 -4.04 13.66
N LEU A 433 15.10 -5.03 12.76
CA LEU A 433 16.21 -5.97 12.68
C LEU A 433 17.53 -5.28 12.27
N PHE A 434 17.49 -4.36 11.31
CA PHE A 434 18.66 -3.56 10.93
C PHE A 434 19.10 -2.62 12.04
N ALA A 435 18.15 -1.97 12.73
CA ALA A 435 18.41 -1.16 13.94
C ALA A 435 19.12 -1.98 15.02
N ALA A 436 18.61 -3.18 15.29
CA ALA A 436 19.21 -4.09 16.26
C ALA A 436 20.63 -4.48 15.86
N ARG A 437 20.86 -4.77 14.58
CA ARG A 437 22.19 -5.11 14.09
C ARG A 437 23.16 -3.94 14.23
N LEU A 438 22.77 -2.74 13.78
CA LEU A 438 23.56 -1.52 13.92
C LEU A 438 23.94 -1.28 15.38
N THR A 439 22.97 -1.38 16.29
CA THR A 439 23.19 -1.14 17.73
C THR A 439 24.17 -2.14 18.33
N VAL A 440 24.02 -3.43 18.03
CA VAL A 440 24.94 -4.46 18.53
C VAL A 440 26.35 -4.23 18.01
N ASP A 441 26.50 -3.82 16.75
CA ASP A 441 27.81 -3.52 16.18
C ASP A 441 28.46 -2.28 16.78
N MET A 442 27.68 -1.24 17.07
CA MET A 442 28.16 -0.08 17.81
C MET A 442 28.69 -0.48 19.19
N LEU A 443 27.91 -1.28 19.94
CA LEU A 443 28.31 -1.74 21.27
C LEU A 443 29.55 -2.65 21.23
N GLU A 444 29.63 -3.58 20.28
CA GLU A 444 30.78 -4.48 20.12
C GLU A 444 32.04 -3.73 19.68
N PHE A 445 31.92 -2.76 18.76
CA PHE A 445 33.02 -1.89 18.34
C PHE A 445 33.59 -1.09 19.52
N GLY A 446 32.71 -0.52 20.34
CA GLY A 446 33.12 0.22 21.53
C GLY A 446 33.84 -0.65 22.56
N ALA A 447 33.34 -1.87 22.81
CA ALA A 447 33.92 -2.81 23.75
C ALA A 447 35.31 -3.33 23.32
N GLN A 448 35.59 -3.37 22.02
CA GLN A 448 36.85 -3.84 21.45
C GLN A 448 37.89 -2.73 21.22
N ALA A 449 37.54 -1.46 21.49
CA ALA A 449 38.43 -0.33 21.26
C ALA A 449 39.68 -0.36 22.15
N HIS A 450 40.85 -0.06 21.56
CA HIS A 450 42.11 0.00 22.31
C HIS A 450 42.06 1.09 23.40
N ARG A 451 42.55 0.77 24.60
CA ARG A 451 42.67 1.72 25.72
C ARG A 451 43.46 2.97 25.28
N GLY A 452 42.85 4.15 25.44
CA GLY A 452 43.42 5.44 25.03
C GLY A 452 43.01 5.94 23.64
N SER A 453 42.28 5.14 22.84
CA SER A 453 41.70 5.61 21.57
C SER A 453 40.45 6.48 21.81
N VAL A 454 40.13 7.37 20.85
CA VAL A 454 38.88 8.17 20.87
C VAL A 454 37.65 7.26 20.99
N ALA A 455 37.68 6.09 20.35
CA ALA A 455 36.61 5.10 20.41
C ALA A 455 36.41 4.52 21.82
N ALA A 456 37.48 4.32 22.60
CA ALA A 456 37.39 3.83 23.98
C ALA A 456 36.79 4.87 24.94
N ILE A 457 36.99 6.16 24.67
CA ILE A 457 36.37 7.27 25.43
C ILE A 457 34.91 7.46 25.01
N ALA A 458 34.60 7.32 23.72
CA ALA A 458 33.24 7.47 23.20
C ALA A 458 32.32 6.28 23.53
N SER A 459 32.88 5.08 23.76
CA SER A 459 32.09 3.86 23.96
C SER A 459 31.15 3.89 25.18
N PRO A 460 31.55 4.35 26.38
CA PRO A 460 30.63 4.51 27.51
C PRO A 460 29.50 5.49 27.22
N ILE A 461 29.82 6.64 26.59
CA ILE A 461 28.83 7.67 26.22
C ILE A 461 27.81 7.09 25.24
N MET A 462 28.29 6.38 24.22
CA MET A 462 27.45 5.71 23.23
C MET A 462 26.57 4.63 23.86
N THR A 463 27.11 3.84 24.80
CA THR A 463 26.35 2.80 25.52
C THR A 463 25.24 3.42 26.37
N VAL A 464 25.55 4.50 27.10
CA VAL A 464 24.55 5.26 27.87
C VAL A 464 23.51 5.87 26.94
N GLY A 465 23.92 6.45 25.81
CA GLY A 465 23.00 7.01 24.80
C GLY A 465 22.05 5.96 24.23
N ILE A 466 22.54 4.77 23.88
CA ILE A 466 21.72 3.64 23.42
C ILE A 466 20.75 3.20 24.51
N ALA A 467 21.21 3.06 25.76
CA ALA A 467 20.38 2.67 26.89
C ALA A 467 19.26 3.69 27.16
N LEU A 468 19.58 5.00 27.12
CA LEU A 468 18.60 6.07 27.25
C LEU A 468 17.60 6.09 26.08
N GLY A 469 18.07 5.86 24.85
CA GLY A 469 17.19 5.74 23.68
C GLY A 469 16.21 4.57 23.79
N PHE A 470 16.67 3.41 24.27
CA PHE A 470 15.80 2.26 24.52
C PHE A 470 14.83 2.53 25.69
N ALA A 471 15.30 3.15 26.77
CA ALA A 471 14.44 3.54 27.89
C ALA A 471 13.36 4.54 27.47
N ALA A 472 13.71 5.53 26.66
CA ALA A 472 12.75 6.49 26.10
C ALA A 472 11.74 5.82 25.15
N THR A 473 12.18 4.83 24.36
CA THR A 473 11.29 4.04 23.52
C THR A 473 10.31 3.23 24.38
N ALA A 474 10.81 2.47 25.35
CA ALA A 474 9.97 1.70 26.25
C ALA A 474 9.01 2.59 27.07
N PHE A 475 9.46 3.78 27.48
CA PHE A 475 8.63 4.77 28.15
C PHE A 475 7.45 5.20 27.26
N TYR A 476 7.71 5.54 25.99
CA TYR A 476 6.67 5.88 25.03
C TYR A 476 5.71 4.70 24.76
N SER A 477 6.22 3.47 24.68
CA SER A 477 5.39 2.28 24.51
C SER A 477 4.48 2.01 25.70
N ILE A 478 4.98 2.21 26.91
CA ILE A 478 4.19 2.00 28.14
C ILE A 478 3.20 3.14 28.34
N SER A 479 3.56 4.39 28.05
CA SER A 479 2.62 5.52 28.11
C SER A 479 1.43 5.32 27.18
N TYR A 480 1.64 4.65 26.04
CA TYR A 480 0.57 4.33 25.11
C TYR A 480 -0.47 3.38 25.69
N LEU A 481 -0.12 2.52 26.66
CA LEU A 481 -1.10 1.67 27.35
C LEU A 481 -2.09 2.46 28.21
N GLY A 482 -1.78 3.72 28.55
CA GLY A 482 -2.71 4.61 29.25
C GLY A 482 -4.01 4.81 28.48
N ILE A 483 -3.94 4.88 27.15
CA ILE A 483 -5.11 4.98 26.27
C ILE A 483 -6.09 3.84 26.50
N TYR A 484 -5.59 2.62 26.70
CA TYR A 484 -6.41 1.41 26.88
C TYR A 484 -6.81 1.16 28.34
N ASN A 485 -6.35 2.00 29.26
CA ASN A 485 -6.74 1.95 30.67
C ASN A 485 -7.91 2.90 30.98
N ASP A 486 -8.00 4.00 30.26
CA ASP A 486 -9.02 5.03 30.47
C ASP A 486 -10.31 4.71 29.70
N THR A 487 -11.41 5.35 30.08
CA THR A 487 -12.67 5.20 29.34
C THR A 487 -12.54 5.90 27.99
N HIS A 488 -13.05 5.27 26.93
CA HIS A 488 -12.94 5.83 25.60
C HIS A 488 -13.57 7.25 25.54
N PRO A 489 -12.89 8.27 24.98
CA PRO A 489 -13.36 9.66 25.01
C PRO A 489 -14.79 9.87 24.47
N ALA A 490 -15.17 9.13 23.43
CA ALA A 490 -16.53 9.18 22.88
C ALA A 490 -17.60 8.58 23.82
N VAL A 491 -17.23 7.62 24.66
CA VAL A 491 -18.14 7.05 25.67
C VAL A 491 -18.34 8.08 26.78
N GLU A 492 -17.26 8.68 27.30
CA GLU A 492 -17.33 9.76 28.29
C GLU A 492 -18.16 10.94 27.78
N ALA A 493 -17.95 11.34 26.52
CA ALA A 493 -18.74 12.37 25.86
C ALA A 493 -20.24 12.02 25.78
N SER A 494 -20.56 10.75 25.51
CA SER A 494 -21.95 10.30 25.49
C SER A 494 -22.59 10.28 26.88
N GLU A 495 -21.84 9.91 27.91
CA GLU A 495 -22.29 9.94 29.30
C GLU A 495 -22.56 11.37 29.75
N TRP A 496 -21.66 12.30 29.42
CA TRP A 496 -21.84 13.72 29.68
C TRP A 496 -23.10 14.27 29.00
N ILE A 497 -23.34 13.95 27.72
CA ILE A 497 -24.58 14.39 27.03
C ILE A 497 -25.82 13.82 27.75
N ASN A 498 -25.79 12.54 28.12
CA ASN A 498 -26.91 11.90 28.83
C ASN A 498 -27.18 12.50 30.21
N GLU A 499 -26.14 13.01 30.89
CA GLU A 499 -26.26 13.65 32.20
C GLU A 499 -26.74 15.11 32.10
N TYR A 500 -26.18 15.89 31.16
CA TYR A 500 -26.35 17.36 31.15
C TYR A 500 -27.27 17.89 30.05
N ALA A 501 -27.45 17.18 28.93
CA ALA A 501 -28.30 17.64 27.83
C ALA A 501 -29.77 17.25 28.03
N PRO A 502 -30.74 18.18 27.85
CA PRO A 502 -32.17 17.85 27.90
C PRO A 502 -32.55 16.74 26.91
N LYS A 503 -33.44 15.83 27.34
CA LYS A 503 -33.96 14.77 26.45
C LYS A 503 -34.63 15.37 25.21
N ASN A 504 -34.53 14.66 24.08
CA ASN A 504 -34.99 15.10 22.75
C ASN A 504 -34.28 16.33 22.17
N SER A 505 -33.18 16.79 22.78
CA SER A 505 -32.33 17.82 22.18
C SER A 505 -31.86 17.43 20.77
N VAL A 506 -31.69 18.42 19.92
CA VAL A 506 -31.15 18.26 18.56
C VAL A 506 -29.63 18.24 18.65
N ILE A 507 -29.04 17.09 18.35
CA ILE A 507 -27.59 16.88 18.33
C ILE A 507 -27.15 16.81 16.87
N LEU A 508 -26.33 17.78 16.48
CA LEU A 508 -25.77 17.87 15.15
C LEU A 508 -24.36 17.25 15.16
N LYS A 509 -24.08 16.39 14.18
CA LYS A 509 -22.76 15.78 13.99
C LYS A 509 -22.28 15.96 12.55
N GLU A 510 -21.03 15.63 12.31
CA GLU A 510 -20.42 15.74 10.98
C GLU A 510 -20.64 14.45 10.17
N HIS A 511 -21.15 14.57 8.93
CA HIS A 511 -21.24 13.44 8.01
C HIS A 511 -19.83 12.95 7.64
N TRP A 512 -19.64 11.63 7.51
CA TRP A 512 -18.35 10.92 7.38
C TRP A 512 -17.52 10.79 8.65
N GLU A 513 -18.10 11.09 9.82
CA GLU A 513 -17.48 10.81 11.11
C GLU A 513 -18.20 9.69 11.87
N GLU A 514 -17.52 9.09 12.84
CA GLU A 514 -18.15 8.16 13.78
C GLU A 514 -19.14 8.88 14.70
N GLY A 515 -20.17 8.16 15.14
CA GLY A 515 -21.15 8.65 16.10
C GLY A 515 -20.77 8.32 17.55
N LEU A 516 -21.21 9.15 18.49
CA LEU A 516 -21.15 8.80 19.90
C LEU A 516 -22.14 7.66 20.23
N PRO A 517 -21.78 6.72 21.13
CA PRO A 517 -22.68 5.65 21.54
C PRO A 517 -23.85 6.18 22.40
N ASN A 518 -24.89 5.37 22.60
CA ASN A 518 -25.96 5.63 23.58
C ASN A 518 -26.71 6.97 23.46
N LEU A 519 -26.82 7.55 22.26
CA LEU A 519 -27.58 8.79 21.99
C LEU A 519 -28.96 8.58 21.34
N GLY A 520 -29.56 7.40 21.51
CA GLY A 520 -30.86 7.07 20.90
C GLY A 520 -32.06 7.91 21.40
N ALA A 521 -31.93 8.59 22.54
CA ALA A 521 -32.96 9.47 23.10
C ALA A 521 -32.95 10.91 22.54
N TYR A 522 -32.08 11.19 21.57
CA TYR A 522 -31.86 12.52 21.01
C TYR A 522 -32.18 12.55 19.51
N GLN A 523 -32.42 13.74 18.98
CA GLN A 523 -32.62 13.95 17.55
C GLN A 523 -31.26 14.17 16.88
N ASN A 524 -30.63 13.08 16.46
CA ASN A 524 -29.34 13.12 15.78
C ASN A 524 -29.51 13.55 14.31
N ARG A 525 -28.70 14.52 13.86
CA ARG A 525 -28.71 15.06 12.50
C ARG A 525 -27.28 15.27 12.00
N ASP A 526 -27.12 15.30 10.67
CA ASP A 526 -25.80 15.33 10.03
C ASP A 526 -25.56 16.62 9.23
N LEU A 527 -24.33 17.13 9.31
CA LEU A 527 -23.83 18.20 8.44
C LEU A 527 -23.02 17.61 7.28
N PRO A 528 -23.36 17.92 6.01
CA PRO A 528 -22.68 17.37 4.84
C PRO A 528 -21.36 18.10 4.51
N LEU A 529 -20.43 18.15 5.48
CA LEU A 529 -19.27 19.05 5.41
C LEU A 529 -18.24 18.69 4.33
N TYR A 530 -18.11 17.42 3.96
CA TYR A 530 -17.23 17.00 2.86
C TYR A 530 -17.81 17.16 1.44
N GLU A 531 -19.12 17.43 1.32
CA GLU A 531 -19.74 17.72 0.03
C GLU A 531 -19.19 19.04 -0.53
N PRO A 532 -19.11 19.23 -1.86
CA PRO A 532 -18.64 20.48 -2.44
C PRO A 532 -19.40 21.71 -1.90
N ASP A 533 -18.71 22.84 -1.75
CA ASP A 533 -19.35 24.07 -1.27
C ASP A 533 -20.29 24.65 -2.32
N THR A 534 -21.59 24.67 -2.00
CA THR A 534 -22.66 25.22 -2.84
C THR A 534 -23.58 26.12 -2.01
N PRO A 535 -24.35 27.03 -2.63
CA PRO A 535 -25.36 27.82 -1.93
C PRO A 535 -26.41 26.96 -1.20
N SER A 536 -26.77 25.79 -1.76
CA SER A 536 -27.69 24.85 -1.11
C SER A 536 -27.09 24.23 0.15
N LYS A 537 -25.82 23.83 0.10
CA LYS A 537 -25.09 23.36 1.28
C LYS A 537 -25.02 24.44 2.36
N LEU A 538 -24.70 25.69 2.00
CA LEU A 538 -24.64 26.80 2.95
C LEU A 538 -25.99 27.08 3.64
N ARG A 539 -27.11 27.00 2.88
CA ARG A 539 -28.46 27.10 3.47
C ARG A 539 -28.72 25.95 4.45
N THR A 540 -28.37 24.73 4.06
CA THR A 540 -28.51 23.54 4.93
C THR A 540 -27.72 23.70 6.22
N ILE A 541 -26.46 24.16 6.14
CA ILE A 541 -25.63 24.45 7.32
C ILE A 541 -26.31 25.48 8.23
N GLY A 542 -26.80 26.59 7.68
CA GLY A 542 -27.49 27.63 8.45
C GLY A 542 -28.77 27.12 9.13
N GLU A 543 -29.58 26.34 8.42
CA GLU A 543 -30.82 25.75 8.95
C GLU A 543 -30.56 24.75 10.09
N GLU A 544 -29.62 23.82 9.90
CA GLU A 544 -29.33 22.79 10.89
C GLU A 544 -28.62 23.38 12.12
N LEU A 545 -27.68 24.33 11.95
CA LEU A 545 -27.05 25.03 13.08
C LEU A 545 -28.06 25.87 13.89
N SER A 546 -29.05 26.48 13.24
CA SER A 546 -30.08 27.25 13.93
C SER A 546 -30.98 26.36 14.80
N ARG A 547 -31.26 25.13 14.34
CA ARG A 547 -32.10 24.15 15.05
C ARG A 547 -31.34 23.39 16.14
N ALA A 548 -30.04 23.19 15.97
CA ALA A 548 -29.23 22.39 16.87
C ALA A 548 -29.12 22.99 18.28
N ASP A 549 -29.23 22.14 19.29
CA ASP A 549 -28.92 22.48 20.68
C ASP A 549 -27.43 22.26 20.95
N TYR A 550 -26.90 21.15 20.43
CA TYR A 550 -25.50 20.77 20.53
C TYR A 550 -24.93 20.40 19.16
N LEU A 551 -23.66 20.70 18.96
CA LEU A 551 -22.85 20.28 17.83
C LEU A 551 -21.68 19.45 18.38
N VAL A 552 -21.54 18.23 17.89
CA VAL A 552 -20.57 17.24 18.36
C VAL A 552 -19.57 16.93 17.25
N PHE A 553 -18.30 17.11 17.55
CA PHE A 553 -17.19 16.61 16.75
C PHE A 553 -16.64 15.37 17.44
N PHE A 554 -16.66 14.23 16.76
CA PHE A 554 -16.11 12.99 17.32
C PHE A 554 -14.58 13.00 17.26
N SER A 555 -13.97 13.54 16.21
CA SER A 555 -12.52 13.64 16.06
C SER A 555 -12.08 14.90 15.32
N ASN A 556 -10.77 15.01 15.04
CA ASN A 556 -10.18 16.07 14.23
C ASN A 556 -10.18 15.81 12.72
N ARG A 557 -10.73 14.69 12.24
CA ARG A 557 -10.68 14.28 10.82
C ARG A 557 -11.11 15.38 9.86
N LEU A 558 -12.29 15.97 10.06
CA LEU A 558 -12.85 16.94 9.11
C LEU A 558 -12.20 18.31 9.24
N TYR A 559 -12.21 18.92 10.43
CA TYR A 559 -11.61 20.25 10.63
C TYR A 559 -10.08 20.24 10.46
N GLY A 560 -9.42 19.09 10.64
CA GLY A 560 -8.00 18.89 10.36
C GLY A 560 -7.66 18.79 8.86
N THR A 561 -8.67 18.51 8.02
CA THR A 561 -8.50 18.26 6.59
C THR A 561 -9.10 19.35 5.71
N ILE A 562 -10.35 19.74 5.94
CA ILE A 562 -11.14 20.61 5.06
C ILE A 562 -10.50 22.00 4.86
N PRO A 563 -10.05 22.73 5.91
CA PRO A 563 -9.41 24.03 5.77
C PRO A 563 -8.15 24.06 4.92
N ARG A 564 -7.45 22.91 4.79
CA ARG A 564 -6.27 22.77 3.93
C ARG A 564 -6.60 22.78 2.44
N LEU A 565 -7.87 22.75 2.08
CA LEU A 565 -8.37 22.67 0.72
C LEU A 565 -9.26 23.87 0.39
N PRO A 566 -8.75 25.11 0.52
CA PRO A 566 -9.56 26.33 0.37
C PRO A 566 -10.13 26.51 -1.03
N GLU A 567 -9.54 25.89 -2.05
CA GLU A 567 -10.07 25.89 -3.43
C GLU A 567 -11.39 25.10 -3.55
N ARG A 568 -11.58 24.10 -2.70
CA ARG A 568 -12.77 23.23 -2.70
C ARG A 568 -13.77 23.61 -1.61
N TYR A 569 -13.28 24.10 -0.47
CA TYR A 569 -14.08 24.33 0.73
C TYR A 569 -13.95 25.75 1.34
N PRO A 570 -14.04 26.84 0.57
CA PRO A 570 -13.89 28.20 1.10
C PRO A 570 -14.99 28.59 2.11
N ILE A 571 -16.23 28.10 1.91
CA ILE A 571 -17.37 28.34 2.79
C ILE A 571 -17.22 27.50 4.07
N THR A 572 -16.90 26.22 3.93
CA THR A 572 -16.76 25.33 5.09
C THR A 572 -15.53 25.66 5.94
N THR A 573 -14.48 26.20 5.33
CA THR A 573 -13.31 26.75 6.07
C THR A 573 -13.74 27.91 6.96
N ALA A 574 -14.46 28.90 6.41
CA ALA A 574 -14.99 30.02 7.19
C ALA A 574 -15.94 29.56 8.30
N TYR A 575 -16.74 28.52 8.06
CA TYR A 575 -17.56 27.89 9.09
C TYR A 575 -16.74 27.45 10.32
N TYR A 576 -15.63 26.72 10.15
CA TYR A 576 -14.80 26.29 11.28
C TYR A 576 -14.14 27.45 12.01
N GLU A 577 -13.60 28.44 11.28
CA GLU A 577 -12.97 29.63 11.88
C GLU A 577 -13.96 30.42 12.76
N LEU A 578 -15.18 30.63 12.25
CA LEU A 578 -16.24 31.34 12.97
C LEU A 578 -16.81 30.51 14.12
N LEU A 579 -16.90 29.17 13.97
CA LEU A 579 -17.34 28.28 15.03
C LEU A 579 -16.38 28.32 16.22
N PHE A 580 -15.07 28.15 15.97
CA PHE A 580 -14.05 28.07 17.03
C PHE A 580 -13.82 29.42 17.75
N THR A 581 -14.17 30.53 17.10
CA THR A 581 -14.18 31.87 17.70
C THR A 581 -15.51 32.22 18.39
N GLY A 582 -16.53 31.35 18.30
CA GLY A 582 -17.85 31.54 18.89
C GLY A 582 -18.76 32.54 18.16
N GLN A 583 -18.34 32.98 16.97
CA GLN A 583 -19.08 33.97 16.17
C GLN A 583 -20.38 33.41 15.58
N LEU A 584 -20.50 32.08 15.44
CA LEU A 584 -21.74 31.41 15.04
C LEU A 584 -22.74 31.18 16.18
N GLY A 585 -22.46 31.68 17.39
CA GLY A 585 -23.36 31.56 18.55
C GLY A 585 -23.21 30.27 19.35
N PHE A 586 -22.21 29.46 19.02
CA PHE A 586 -21.83 28.25 19.74
C PHE A 586 -20.64 28.50 20.67
N GLN A 587 -20.61 27.81 21.80
CA GLN A 587 -19.49 27.81 22.75
C GLN A 587 -19.08 26.38 23.04
N LEU A 588 -17.77 26.10 23.16
CA LEU A 588 -17.29 24.80 23.62
C LEU A 588 -17.72 24.60 25.08
N ASP A 589 -18.56 23.59 25.33
CA ASP A 589 -19.17 23.31 26.63
C ASP A 589 -18.43 22.15 27.33
N ALA A 590 -17.98 21.16 26.55
CA ALA A 590 -17.16 20.05 27.03
C ALA A 590 -16.17 19.56 25.96
N HIS A 591 -15.08 18.94 26.40
CA HIS A 591 -14.12 18.23 25.55
C HIS A 591 -13.63 16.98 26.27
N PHE A 592 -13.38 15.92 25.51
CA PHE A 592 -12.92 14.64 26.01
C PHE A 592 -11.81 14.13 25.09
N GLU A 593 -10.70 13.73 25.68
CA GLU A 593 -9.52 13.31 24.94
C GLU A 593 -8.60 12.51 25.86
N SER A 594 -7.93 11.51 25.29
CA SER A 594 -6.90 10.73 25.97
C SER A 594 -5.62 10.81 25.17
N TYR A 595 -4.49 10.79 25.87
CA TYR A 595 -3.15 10.84 25.27
C TYR A 595 -2.29 9.72 25.85
N PRO A 596 -1.25 9.26 25.12
CA PRO A 596 -0.20 8.49 25.74
C PRO A 596 0.42 9.28 26.90
N GLU A 597 0.18 8.84 28.14
CA GLU A 597 0.67 9.50 29.35
C GLU A 597 1.32 8.48 30.29
N LEU A 598 2.47 8.86 30.87
CA LEU A 598 3.13 8.09 31.92
C LEU A 598 3.86 9.02 32.88
N LEU A 599 3.65 8.85 34.19
CA LEU A 599 4.34 9.61 35.25
C LEU A 599 4.24 11.15 35.07
N GLY A 600 3.09 11.65 34.60
CA GLY A 600 2.85 13.08 34.36
C GLY A 600 3.51 13.65 33.10
N VAL A 601 4.00 12.79 32.21
CA VAL A 601 4.51 13.17 30.87
C VAL A 601 3.51 12.72 29.82
N GLY A 602 2.85 13.66 29.17
CA GLY A 602 1.87 13.43 28.09
C GLY A 602 2.47 13.69 26.71
N PHE A 603 2.18 12.81 25.75
CA PHE A 603 2.57 12.96 24.34
C PHE A 603 1.34 13.38 23.53
N VAL A 604 1.30 14.64 23.09
CA VAL A 604 0.10 15.22 22.46
C VAL A 604 0.31 15.49 20.98
N ASP A 605 -0.75 15.35 20.19
CA ASP A 605 -0.78 15.74 18.79
C ASP A 605 -1.31 17.17 18.62
N ASP A 606 -0.88 17.81 17.53
CA ASP A 606 -1.34 19.13 17.13
C ASP A 606 -2.37 19.01 16.01
N THR A 607 -3.63 19.26 16.36
CA THR A 607 -4.77 19.18 15.44
C THR A 607 -5.13 20.51 14.78
N PHE A 608 -4.53 21.63 15.19
CA PHE A 608 -4.96 22.98 14.81
C PHE A 608 -3.98 23.74 13.92
N SER A 609 -2.66 23.58 14.11
CA SER A 609 -1.67 24.34 13.35
C SER A 609 -1.62 23.94 11.87
N ARG A 610 -1.71 22.64 11.57
CA ARG A 610 -1.66 22.10 10.21
C ARG A 610 -2.81 22.59 9.30
N PRO A 611 -4.08 22.68 9.78
CA PRO A 611 -5.16 23.30 9.02
C PRO A 611 -5.18 24.84 9.10
N GLY A 612 -4.32 25.48 9.90
CA GLY A 612 -4.30 26.93 10.06
C GLY A 612 -5.45 27.48 10.92
N LEU A 613 -6.05 26.64 11.77
CA LEU A 613 -7.15 27.03 12.65
C LEU A 613 -6.64 27.46 14.02
N SER A 614 -7.32 28.43 14.64
CA SER A 614 -7.11 28.70 16.07
C SER A 614 -7.90 27.70 16.91
N ALA A 615 -7.29 27.15 17.96
CA ALA A 615 -8.03 26.31 18.92
C ALA A 615 -9.26 27.06 19.48
N PRO A 616 -10.36 26.35 19.78
CA PRO A 616 -11.51 26.91 20.48
C PRO A 616 -11.07 27.68 21.73
N VAL A 617 -11.71 28.81 22.02
CA VAL A 617 -11.27 29.74 23.08
C VAL A 617 -11.02 29.03 24.43
N ALA A 618 -11.86 28.06 24.79
CA ALA A 618 -11.76 27.31 26.03
C ALA A 618 -10.61 26.28 26.08
N LEU A 619 -10.03 25.90 24.94
CA LEU A 619 -8.88 24.98 24.86
C LEU A 619 -7.53 25.68 24.76
N ARG A 620 -7.51 27.01 24.63
CA ARG A 620 -6.26 27.76 24.47
C ARG A 620 -5.47 27.72 25.78
N GLY A 621 -4.29 27.10 25.74
CA GLY A 621 -3.43 26.93 26.91
C GLY A 621 -3.79 25.74 27.80
N PHE A 622 -4.65 24.84 27.33
CA PHE A 622 -4.87 23.55 27.98
C PHE A 622 -3.60 22.70 27.87
N GLU A 623 -3.09 22.23 29.02
CA GLU A 623 -2.02 21.24 29.09
C GLU A 623 -2.54 20.00 29.80
N PRO A 624 -2.61 18.83 29.13
CA PRO A 624 -3.21 17.63 29.70
C PRO A 624 -2.37 17.04 30.84
N SER A 625 -1.05 17.25 30.83
CA SER A 625 -0.14 16.68 31.81
C SER A 625 0.90 17.72 32.27
N PRO A 626 1.47 17.58 33.49
CA PRO A 626 2.49 18.49 34.02
C PRO A 626 3.68 18.75 33.10
N LEU A 627 4.09 17.75 32.31
CA LEU A 627 5.02 17.91 31.21
C LEU A 627 4.35 17.43 29.92
N THR A 628 4.05 18.37 29.03
CA THR A 628 3.43 18.06 27.74
C THR A 628 4.46 18.12 26.61
N LEU A 629 4.60 17.02 25.86
CA LEU A 629 5.46 16.93 24.68
C LEU A 629 4.59 16.92 23.42
N ASN A 630 4.52 18.06 22.73
CA ASN A 630 3.84 18.17 21.45
C ASN A 630 4.70 17.53 20.34
N LEU A 631 4.20 16.45 19.74
CA LEU A 631 4.89 15.70 18.69
C LEU A 631 4.53 16.18 17.26
N GLY A 632 3.70 17.22 17.15
CA GLY A 632 3.15 17.73 15.90
C GLY A 632 1.88 16.98 15.48
N PHE A 633 1.52 17.04 14.21
CA PHE A 633 0.30 16.37 13.75
C PHE A 633 0.48 14.84 13.66
N ALA A 634 -0.55 14.10 14.05
CA ALA A 634 -0.66 12.66 13.80
C ALA A 634 -1.39 12.40 12.47
N ASP A 635 -1.04 11.28 11.83
CA ASP A 635 -1.88 10.67 10.79
C ASP A 635 -3.24 10.33 11.40
N GLU A 636 -4.36 10.53 10.68
CA GLU A 636 -5.68 10.30 11.31
C GLU A 636 -5.80 8.86 11.81
N SER A 637 -5.23 7.89 11.08
CA SER A 637 -5.36 6.47 11.43
C SER A 637 -4.65 6.09 12.72
N PHE A 638 -3.87 7.02 13.30
CA PHE A 638 -3.19 6.83 14.56
C PHE A 638 -4.01 7.29 15.77
N SER A 639 -4.82 8.35 15.68
CA SER A 639 -5.50 8.93 16.85
C SER A 639 -7.03 8.93 16.80
N VAL A 640 -7.65 8.90 15.62
CA VAL A 640 -9.10 9.16 15.52
C VAL A 640 -9.99 7.97 15.87
N TYR A 641 -9.44 6.82 16.27
CA TYR A 641 -10.23 5.60 16.54
C TYR A 641 -10.26 5.20 18.01
N ASP A 642 -9.10 5.01 18.63
CA ASP A 642 -8.97 4.53 20.01
C ASP A 642 -8.85 5.65 21.05
N HIS A 643 -8.39 6.84 20.65
CA HIS A 643 -8.29 8.00 21.52
C HIS A 643 -8.59 9.32 20.78
N PRO A 644 -9.80 9.46 20.20
CA PRO A 644 -10.14 10.65 19.43
C PRO A 644 -10.32 11.89 20.30
N LYS A 645 -10.10 13.08 19.72
CA LYS A 645 -10.43 14.38 20.33
C LYS A 645 -11.91 14.72 20.11
N VAL A 646 -12.75 14.49 21.12
CA VAL A 646 -14.19 14.78 21.07
C VAL A 646 -14.47 16.19 21.58
N LEU A 647 -15.17 17.01 20.79
CA LEU A 647 -15.55 18.38 21.16
C LEU A 647 -17.06 18.52 21.15
N ILE A 648 -17.63 19.08 22.21
CA ILE A 648 -19.06 19.35 22.33
C ILE A 648 -19.29 20.85 22.43
N PHE A 649 -19.94 21.40 21.42
CA PHE A 649 -20.35 22.80 21.36
C PHE A 649 -21.83 22.95 21.68
N ARG A 650 -22.18 23.92 22.52
CA ARG A 650 -23.56 24.27 22.85
C ARG A 650 -24.00 25.53 22.13
N ASN A 651 -25.20 25.52 21.57
CA ASN A 651 -25.80 26.69 20.94
C ASN A 651 -26.36 27.65 22.01
N VAL A 652 -25.60 28.68 22.36
CA VAL A 652 -25.96 29.63 23.42
C VAL A 652 -26.72 30.85 22.92
N ARG A 653 -26.55 31.24 21.64
CA ARG A 653 -27.20 32.42 21.07
C ARG A 653 -28.42 32.13 20.18
N ARG A 654 -28.53 30.92 19.62
CA ARG A 654 -29.63 30.47 18.73
C ARG A 654 -29.94 31.47 17.61
N PHE A 655 -28.94 31.79 16.81
CA PHE A 655 -29.12 32.68 15.67
C PHE A 655 -30.06 32.09 14.62
N ALA A 656 -30.73 32.99 13.89
CA ALA A 656 -31.58 32.60 12.76
C ALA A 656 -30.73 32.07 11.58
N PRO A 657 -31.27 31.17 10.73
CA PRO A 657 -30.52 30.54 9.65
C PRO A 657 -29.83 31.52 8.70
N ASP A 658 -30.52 32.60 8.34
CA ASP A 658 -30.04 33.65 7.44
C ASP A 658 -28.87 34.43 8.05
N VAL A 659 -28.90 34.70 9.35
CA VAL A 659 -27.79 35.34 10.07
C VAL A 659 -26.55 34.46 10.03
N ILE A 660 -26.70 33.15 10.27
CA ILE A 660 -25.59 32.18 10.23
C ILE A 660 -25.01 32.10 8.83
N SER A 661 -25.85 31.85 7.80
CA SER A 661 -25.39 31.72 6.42
C SER A 661 -24.73 33.01 5.90
N ASN A 662 -25.28 34.19 6.21
CA ASN A 662 -24.68 35.47 5.82
C ASN A 662 -23.34 35.73 6.51
N THR A 663 -23.22 35.37 7.80
CA THR A 663 -21.95 35.52 8.54
C THR A 663 -20.85 34.65 7.92
N ILE A 664 -21.16 33.38 7.61
CA ILE A 664 -20.23 32.47 6.95
C ILE A 664 -19.88 32.99 5.55
N SER A 665 -20.89 33.36 4.74
CA SER A 665 -20.68 33.86 3.38
C SER A 665 -19.79 35.10 3.35
N ASN A 666 -20.04 36.08 4.24
CA ASN A 666 -19.29 37.33 4.29
C ASN A 666 -17.85 37.15 4.77
N SER A 667 -17.57 36.10 5.55
CA SER A 667 -16.22 35.76 6.02
C SER A 667 -15.47 34.81 5.08
N SER A 668 -16.12 34.33 4.02
CA SER A 668 -15.54 33.39 3.06
C SER A 668 -14.94 34.10 1.84
N ASN A 669 -14.07 33.40 1.11
CA ASN A 669 -13.55 33.86 -0.18
C ASN A 669 -14.53 33.63 -1.36
N GLY A 670 -15.84 33.46 -1.08
CA GLY A 670 -16.87 33.13 -2.08
C GLY A 670 -16.89 31.64 -2.43
N PHE A 671 -17.81 31.25 -3.33
CA PHE A 671 -17.98 29.85 -3.74
C PHE A 671 -16.90 29.41 -4.76
N PRO A 672 -16.47 28.12 -4.75
CA PRO A 672 -15.53 27.59 -5.75
C PRO A 672 -16.00 27.80 -7.18
N VAL A 673 -15.10 28.09 -8.12
CA VAL A 673 -15.43 28.28 -9.55
C VAL A 673 -16.19 27.07 -10.12
N ALA A 674 -15.79 25.85 -9.78
CA ALA A 674 -16.47 24.63 -10.21
C ALA A 674 -17.92 24.54 -9.71
N SER A 675 -18.22 25.03 -8.50
CA SER A 675 -19.58 25.09 -7.97
C SER A 675 -20.41 26.17 -8.67
N VAL A 676 -19.80 27.29 -9.06
CA VAL A 676 -20.43 28.35 -9.85
C VAL A 676 -20.74 27.86 -11.27
N ILE A 677 -19.82 27.12 -11.89
CA ILE A 677 -20.02 26.49 -13.20
C ILE A 677 -21.08 25.38 -13.12
N ALA A 678 -21.09 24.57 -12.05
CA ALA A 678 -22.13 23.56 -11.82
C ALA A 678 -23.52 24.20 -11.68
N LEU A 679 -23.61 25.35 -11.00
CA LEU A 679 -24.85 26.13 -10.91
C LEU A 679 -25.25 26.74 -12.26
N ASP A 680 -24.28 27.24 -13.05
CA ASP A 680 -24.54 27.74 -14.41
C ASP A 680 -24.98 26.63 -15.37
N SER A 681 -24.47 25.41 -15.20
CA SER A 681 -24.83 24.24 -16.01
C SER A 681 -26.10 23.53 -15.54
N GLU A 682 -26.50 23.66 -14.28
CA GLU A 682 -27.86 23.32 -13.83
C GLU A 682 -28.89 24.40 -14.23
N ALA A 683 -28.48 25.67 -14.34
CA ALA A 683 -29.32 26.76 -14.82
C ALA A 683 -29.44 26.81 -16.36
N GLN A 684 -28.47 26.25 -17.09
CA GLN A 684 -28.51 26.08 -18.54
C GLN A 684 -28.70 24.62 -18.91
N ASP A 685 -29.97 24.26 -19.11
CA ASP A 685 -30.40 23.02 -19.75
C ASP A 685 -29.75 22.91 -21.15
N GLY A 686 -28.55 22.32 -21.23
CA GLY A 686 -27.76 22.33 -22.46
C GLY A 686 -26.38 21.70 -22.31
N LYS A 687 -26.31 20.39 -22.13
CA LYS A 687 -25.06 19.62 -22.24
C LYS A 687 -24.49 19.74 -23.68
N GLY A 688 -23.58 20.68 -23.92
CA GLY A 688 -22.86 20.85 -25.17
C GLY A 688 -21.34 20.80 -25.01
N LEU A 689 -20.63 20.38 -26.07
CA LEU A 689 -19.15 20.39 -26.13
C LEU A 689 -18.64 21.84 -26.16
N MET A 690 -17.60 22.16 -25.37
CA MET A 690 -16.98 23.49 -25.26
C MET A 690 -16.13 23.89 -26.50
N LEU A 691 -16.67 23.74 -27.72
CA LEU A 691 -15.98 24.14 -28.95
C LEU A 691 -16.17 25.64 -29.20
N SER A 692 -15.13 26.31 -29.71
CA SER A 692 -15.30 27.64 -30.31
C SER A 692 -16.20 27.53 -31.55
N ALA A 693 -16.86 28.63 -31.95
CA ALA A 693 -17.74 28.62 -33.12
C ALA A 693 -17.04 28.13 -34.40
N GLU A 694 -15.78 28.54 -34.60
CA GLU A 694 -14.95 28.12 -35.72
C GLU A 694 -14.61 26.62 -35.67
N ASN A 695 -14.27 26.08 -34.48
CA ASN A 695 -14.00 24.65 -34.31
C ASN A 695 -15.27 23.82 -34.44
N ALA A 696 -16.41 24.33 -34.01
CA ALA A 696 -17.71 23.68 -34.15
C ALA A 696 -18.10 23.56 -35.63
N GLU A 697 -17.94 24.63 -36.41
CA GLU A 697 -18.21 24.63 -37.85
C GLU A 697 -17.23 23.72 -38.61
N SER A 698 -15.93 23.78 -38.28
CA SER A 698 -14.93 22.85 -38.84
C SER A 698 -15.25 21.39 -38.52
N GLN A 699 -15.66 21.09 -37.28
CA GLN A 699 -16.02 19.73 -36.88
C GLN A 699 -17.28 19.24 -37.59
N GLN A 700 -18.30 20.10 -37.73
CA GLN A 700 -19.54 19.79 -38.44
C GLN A 700 -19.33 19.62 -39.95
N SER A 701 -18.37 20.33 -40.53
CA SER A 701 -18.00 20.19 -41.95
C SER A 701 -17.37 18.83 -42.29
N GLY A 702 -16.88 18.09 -41.27
CA GLY A 702 -16.32 16.74 -41.43
C GLY A 702 -17.33 15.66 -41.80
N GLY A 703 -18.63 15.98 -41.80
CA GLY A 703 -19.72 15.06 -42.10
C GLY A 703 -20.11 14.17 -40.91
N THR A 704 -21.20 13.43 -41.06
CA THR A 704 -21.64 12.46 -40.05
C THR A 704 -20.89 11.13 -40.17
N TRP A 705 -20.91 10.30 -39.13
CA TRP A 705 -20.35 8.94 -39.20
C TRP A 705 -20.90 8.12 -40.38
N THR A 706 -22.18 8.31 -40.73
CA THR A 706 -22.82 7.68 -41.89
C THR A 706 -22.33 8.22 -43.24
N ASP A 707 -21.82 9.45 -43.28
CA ASP A 707 -21.22 10.04 -44.48
C ASP A 707 -19.78 9.55 -44.68
N ILE A 708 -19.04 9.36 -43.59
CA ILE A 708 -17.63 8.92 -43.59
C ILE A 708 -17.53 7.39 -43.74
N VAL A 709 -18.40 6.64 -43.06
CA VAL A 709 -18.41 5.17 -43.03
C VAL A 709 -19.66 4.65 -43.71
N ARG A 710 -19.49 4.22 -44.98
CA ARG A 710 -20.58 3.63 -45.76
C ARG A 710 -20.90 2.23 -45.27
N ALA A 711 -22.02 2.06 -44.56
CA ALA A 711 -22.45 0.79 -43.97
C ALA A 711 -22.65 -0.33 -45.01
N ASP A 712 -22.97 0.03 -46.26
CA ASP A 712 -23.18 -0.90 -47.36
C ASP A 712 -21.89 -1.34 -48.09
N SER A 713 -20.75 -0.74 -47.74
CA SER A 713 -19.44 -1.05 -48.35
C SER A 713 -19.00 -2.48 -48.10
N TRP A 714 -18.24 -3.06 -49.04
CA TRP A 714 -17.73 -4.42 -48.89
C TRP A 714 -16.77 -4.55 -47.70
N THR A 715 -16.05 -3.48 -47.34
CA THR A 715 -15.18 -3.42 -46.16
C THR A 715 -15.95 -3.51 -44.86
N ASN A 716 -17.21 -3.05 -44.81
CA ASN A 716 -18.08 -3.24 -43.65
C ASN A 716 -18.84 -4.57 -43.67
N ARG A 717 -19.09 -5.16 -44.84
CA ARG A 717 -19.65 -6.52 -44.96
C ARG A 717 -18.66 -7.60 -44.55
N LEU A 718 -17.37 -7.37 -44.81
CA LEU A 718 -16.26 -8.30 -44.53
C LEU A 718 -15.07 -7.59 -43.84
N PRO A 719 -15.27 -7.02 -42.63
CA PRO A 719 -14.29 -6.15 -41.98
C PRO A 719 -13.00 -6.87 -41.59
N VAL A 720 -13.11 -8.15 -41.20
CA VAL A 720 -11.95 -8.99 -40.86
C VAL A 720 -11.02 -9.16 -42.06
N ILE A 721 -11.59 -9.46 -43.22
CA ILE A 721 -10.83 -9.65 -44.47
C ILE A 721 -10.25 -8.31 -44.92
N ALA A 722 -11.03 -7.23 -44.85
CA ALA A 722 -10.57 -5.90 -45.21
C ALA A 722 -9.35 -5.47 -44.37
N TRP A 723 -9.42 -5.63 -43.05
CA TRP A 723 -8.30 -5.29 -42.16
C TRP A 723 -7.08 -6.18 -42.37
N LEU A 724 -7.28 -7.48 -42.58
CA LEU A 724 -6.17 -8.39 -42.88
C LEU A 724 -5.45 -7.96 -44.18
N LEU A 725 -6.20 -7.60 -45.22
CA LEU A 725 -5.65 -7.09 -46.48
C LEU A 725 -4.90 -5.77 -46.31
N VAL A 726 -5.41 -4.85 -45.46
CA VAL A 726 -4.72 -3.58 -45.17
C VAL A 726 -3.40 -3.84 -44.44
N VAL A 727 -3.42 -4.67 -43.39
CA VAL A 727 -2.22 -4.99 -42.61
C VAL A 727 -1.18 -5.69 -43.48
N GLU A 728 -1.58 -6.68 -44.28
CA GLU A 728 -0.67 -7.37 -45.19
C GLU A 728 -0.17 -6.46 -46.31
N GLY A 729 -1.03 -5.63 -46.87
CA GLY A 729 -0.64 -4.65 -47.88
C GLY A 729 0.42 -3.67 -47.36
N PHE A 730 0.22 -3.15 -46.14
CA PHE A 730 1.21 -2.28 -45.51
C PHE A 730 2.47 -3.03 -45.10
N ALA A 731 2.37 -4.29 -44.69
CA ALA A 731 3.52 -5.14 -44.40
C ALA A 731 4.39 -5.35 -45.64
N LEU A 732 3.79 -5.66 -46.78
CA LEU A 732 4.51 -5.83 -48.05
C LEU A 732 5.22 -4.54 -48.48
N LEU A 733 4.57 -3.39 -48.30
CA LEU A 733 5.19 -2.10 -48.55
C LEU A 733 6.34 -1.84 -47.58
N ALA A 734 6.18 -2.13 -46.28
CA ALA A 734 7.22 -1.87 -45.29
C ALA A 734 8.35 -2.92 -45.28
N PHE A 735 8.15 -4.10 -45.89
CA PHE A 735 9.11 -5.20 -45.80
C PHE A 735 10.50 -4.84 -46.33
N PRO A 736 10.68 -4.15 -47.47
CA PRO A 736 12.00 -3.69 -47.89
C PRO A 736 12.71 -2.82 -46.86
N ILE A 737 11.98 -1.98 -46.12
CA ILE A 737 12.54 -1.15 -45.03
C ILE A 737 12.89 -2.04 -43.84
N ALA A 738 11.97 -2.92 -43.42
CA ALA A 738 12.19 -3.88 -42.35
C ALA A 738 13.43 -4.75 -42.62
N PHE A 739 13.61 -5.19 -43.87
CA PHE A 739 14.74 -6.00 -44.32
C PHE A 739 16.10 -5.32 -44.12
N VAL A 740 16.15 -3.99 -44.20
CA VAL A 740 17.36 -3.19 -43.95
C VAL A 740 17.55 -2.90 -42.46
N VAL A 741 16.48 -2.53 -41.77
CA VAL A 741 16.53 -2.12 -40.36
C VAL A 741 16.78 -3.31 -39.44
N PHE A 742 16.08 -4.42 -39.69
CA PHE A 742 16.12 -5.65 -38.89
C PHE A 742 17.06 -6.70 -39.48
N ARG A 743 18.16 -6.28 -40.12
CA ARG A 743 19.21 -7.17 -40.64
C ARG A 743 19.70 -8.25 -39.67
N PRO A 744 19.83 -7.98 -38.35
CA PRO A 744 20.28 -9.00 -37.40
C PRO A 744 19.25 -10.11 -37.13
N LEU A 745 17.99 -9.93 -37.50
CA LEU A 745 16.93 -10.89 -37.21
C LEU A 745 16.90 -12.04 -38.24
N PRO A 746 16.62 -13.28 -37.81
CA PRO A 746 16.54 -14.44 -38.71
C PRO A 746 15.48 -14.31 -39.81
N ASP A 747 14.38 -13.61 -39.54
CA ASP A 747 13.28 -13.37 -40.49
C ASP A 747 13.43 -12.03 -41.25
N ARG A 748 14.53 -11.31 -41.04
CA ARG A 748 14.78 -9.95 -41.57
C ARG A 748 13.63 -8.98 -41.28
N GLY A 749 12.90 -9.20 -40.18
CA GLY A 749 11.78 -8.36 -39.76
C GLY A 749 10.48 -8.59 -40.52
N TRP A 750 10.26 -9.75 -41.16
CA TRP A 750 8.99 -10.10 -41.82
C TRP A 750 7.77 -9.93 -40.89
N LEU A 751 7.83 -10.45 -39.67
CA LEU A 751 6.73 -10.29 -38.70
C LEU A 751 6.57 -8.83 -38.25
N PHE A 752 7.68 -8.14 -38.05
CA PHE A 752 7.66 -6.73 -37.65
C PHE A 752 7.16 -5.81 -38.76
N ALA A 753 7.20 -6.23 -40.03
CA ALA A 753 6.71 -5.44 -41.15
C ALA A 753 5.21 -5.11 -41.04
N LYS A 754 4.38 -5.99 -40.45
CA LYS A 754 2.94 -5.73 -40.21
C LYS A 754 2.73 -4.50 -39.31
N ALA A 755 3.44 -4.46 -38.18
CA ALA A 755 3.38 -3.34 -37.24
C ALA A 755 4.08 -2.09 -37.80
N LEU A 756 5.25 -2.27 -38.43
CA LEU A 756 6.02 -1.17 -39.01
C LEU A 756 5.25 -0.48 -40.14
N GLY A 757 4.54 -1.22 -41.00
CA GLY A 757 3.75 -0.65 -42.09
C GLY A 757 2.62 0.24 -41.57
N LEU A 758 1.85 -0.24 -40.60
CA LEU A 758 0.82 0.56 -39.93
C LEU A 758 1.42 1.81 -39.29
N LEU A 759 2.55 1.66 -38.58
CA LEU A 759 3.24 2.76 -37.92
C LEU A 759 3.72 3.82 -38.91
N LEU A 760 4.37 3.42 -40.01
CA LEU A 760 4.93 4.35 -40.98
C LEU A 760 3.83 5.12 -41.72
N VAL A 761 2.76 4.43 -42.14
CA VAL A 761 1.61 5.10 -42.77
C VAL A 761 0.96 6.07 -41.78
N GLY A 762 0.69 5.62 -40.54
CA GLY A 762 0.12 6.46 -39.49
C GLY A 762 1.00 7.66 -39.13
N LEU A 763 2.31 7.46 -39.04
CA LEU A 763 3.28 8.52 -38.73
C LEU A 763 3.34 9.57 -39.84
N ILE A 764 3.36 9.18 -41.11
CA ILE A 764 3.36 10.14 -42.22
C ILE A 764 2.06 10.95 -42.20
N VAL A 765 0.90 10.29 -42.02
CA VAL A 765 -0.40 10.97 -41.90
C VAL A 765 -0.41 11.94 -40.71
N TRP A 766 0.09 11.51 -39.56
CA TRP A 766 0.18 12.33 -38.36
C TRP A 766 1.09 13.54 -38.56
N LEU A 767 2.24 13.39 -39.23
CA LEU A 767 3.13 14.50 -39.56
C LEU A 767 2.45 15.49 -40.52
N LEU A 768 1.78 14.99 -41.57
CA LEU A 768 1.04 15.82 -42.52
C LEU A 768 -0.06 16.66 -41.82
N ALA A 769 -0.79 16.06 -40.88
CA ALA A 769 -1.82 16.74 -40.11
C ALA A 769 -1.24 17.70 -39.06
N SER A 770 -0.20 17.28 -38.34
CA SER A 770 0.40 18.09 -37.27
C SER A 770 1.08 19.35 -37.81
N PHE A 771 1.72 19.27 -38.97
CA PHE A 771 2.27 20.43 -39.66
C PHE A 771 1.23 21.25 -40.45
N GLN A 772 -0.05 20.86 -40.38
CA GLN A 772 -1.15 21.51 -41.11
C GLN A 772 -0.91 21.55 -42.64
N TRP A 773 -0.15 20.59 -43.18
CA TRP A 773 0.07 20.45 -44.62
C TRP A 773 -1.11 19.79 -45.33
N MET A 774 -1.78 18.87 -44.64
CA MET A 774 -3.03 18.23 -45.10
C MET A 774 -3.91 17.90 -43.89
N ALA A 775 -5.22 18.08 -44.03
CA ALA A 775 -6.17 17.58 -43.04
C ALA A 775 -6.18 16.04 -42.99
N PHE A 776 -6.47 15.46 -41.82
CA PHE A 776 -6.67 14.02 -41.67
C PHE A 776 -7.83 13.56 -42.56
N SER A 777 -7.48 12.82 -43.62
CA SER A 777 -8.40 12.45 -44.70
C SER A 777 -7.90 11.23 -45.46
N GLN A 778 -8.76 10.59 -46.25
CA GLN A 778 -8.37 9.48 -47.13
C GLN A 778 -7.26 9.88 -48.12
N ALA A 779 -7.21 11.15 -48.52
CA ALA A 779 -6.15 11.69 -49.38
C ALA A 779 -4.79 11.68 -48.66
N SER A 780 -4.74 12.09 -47.40
CA SER A 780 -3.50 12.07 -46.60
C SER A 780 -2.97 10.65 -46.40
N VAL A 781 -3.86 9.66 -46.20
CA VAL A 781 -3.50 8.24 -46.10
C VAL A 781 -2.94 7.72 -47.43
N SER A 782 -3.56 8.08 -48.55
CA SER A 782 -3.09 7.69 -49.88
C SER A 782 -1.70 8.25 -50.19
N VAL A 783 -1.44 9.51 -49.83
CA VAL A 783 -0.11 10.13 -49.96
C VAL A 783 0.93 9.37 -49.13
N ALA A 784 0.61 9.01 -47.88
CA ALA A 784 1.51 8.25 -47.02
C ALA A 784 1.88 6.89 -47.62
N VAL A 785 0.90 6.16 -48.18
CA VAL A 785 1.13 4.89 -48.87
C VAL A 785 2.02 5.06 -50.11
N VAL A 786 1.80 6.11 -50.90
CA VAL A 786 2.62 6.43 -52.09
C VAL A 786 4.06 6.75 -51.71
N VAL A 787 4.26 7.56 -50.67
CA VAL A 787 5.60 7.88 -50.14
C VAL A 787 6.30 6.59 -49.70
N LEU A 788 5.62 5.76 -48.93
CA LEU A 788 6.16 4.48 -48.45
C LEU A 788 6.50 3.54 -49.61
N PHE A 789 5.65 3.50 -50.64
CA PHE A 789 5.89 2.73 -51.86
C PHE A 789 7.18 3.17 -52.56
N PHE A 790 7.39 4.48 -52.79
CA PHE A 790 8.60 4.97 -53.47
C PHE A 790 9.87 4.67 -52.68
N VAL A 791 9.85 4.87 -51.36
CA VAL A 791 10.99 4.50 -50.48
C VAL A 791 11.31 3.01 -50.63
N SER A 792 10.28 2.19 -50.64
CA SER A 792 10.43 0.74 -50.68
C SER A 792 10.89 0.23 -52.05
N VAL A 793 10.44 0.86 -53.14
CA VAL A 793 10.95 0.61 -54.50
C VAL A 793 12.44 0.94 -54.61
N LEU A 794 12.90 2.07 -54.05
CA LEU A 794 14.31 2.44 -54.04
C LEU A 794 15.17 1.41 -53.28
N LEU A 795 14.66 0.89 -52.16
CA LEU A 795 15.34 -0.13 -51.38
C LEU A 795 15.36 -1.50 -52.08
N VAL A 796 14.26 -1.90 -52.71
CA VAL A 796 14.19 -3.12 -53.53
C VAL A 796 15.16 -3.02 -54.70
N ALA A 797 15.22 -1.88 -55.40
CA ALA A 797 16.17 -1.69 -56.50
C ALA A 797 17.63 -1.88 -56.06
N LYS A 798 17.96 -1.45 -54.83
CA LYS A 798 19.31 -1.57 -54.27
C LYS A 798 19.63 -2.96 -53.68
N GLN A 799 18.62 -3.69 -53.20
CA GLN A 799 18.80 -4.99 -52.50
C GLN A 799 18.06 -6.15 -53.16
N ARG A 800 17.75 -6.03 -54.46
CA ARG A 800 16.93 -6.99 -55.22
C ARG A 800 17.41 -8.43 -55.06
N ASP A 801 18.71 -8.66 -55.28
CA ASP A 801 19.27 -10.00 -55.28
C ASP A 801 19.27 -10.60 -53.87
N ALA A 802 19.62 -9.81 -52.85
CA ALA A 802 19.60 -10.23 -51.45
C ALA A 802 18.18 -10.54 -50.94
N ILE A 803 17.18 -9.73 -51.31
CA ILE A 803 15.78 -9.98 -50.95
C ILE A 803 15.27 -11.23 -51.66
N LYS A 804 15.55 -11.38 -52.95
CA LYS A 804 15.13 -12.55 -53.73
C LYS A 804 15.75 -13.84 -53.19
N GLU A 805 17.04 -13.84 -52.93
CA GLU A 805 17.75 -14.98 -52.35
C GLU A 805 17.19 -15.34 -50.96
N PHE A 806 16.97 -14.35 -50.11
CA PHE A 806 16.37 -14.57 -48.79
C PHE A 806 14.98 -15.19 -48.88
N LEU A 807 14.10 -14.66 -49.74
CA LEU A 807 12.75 -15.19 -49.91
C LEU A 807 12.78 -16.65 -50.40
N VAL A 808 13.69 -16.99 -51.32
CA VAL A 808 13.85 -18.36 -51.84
C VAL A 808 14.42 -19.31 -50.78
N LEU A 809 15.38 -18.87 -49.96
CA LEU A 809 16.00 -19.71 -48.93
C LEU A 809 15.10 -19.91 -47.71
N HIS A 810 14.28 -18.92 -47.35
CA HIS A 810 13.54 -18.89 -46.09
C HIS A 810 12.01 -18.97 -46.26
N TRP A 811 11.48 -19.26 -47.44
CA TRP A 811 10.02 -19.29 -47.70
C TRP A 811 9.23 -20.15 -46.70
N LYS A 812 9.79 -21.28 -46.24
CA LYS A 812 9.14 -22.13 -45.22
C LYS A 812 9.01 -21.44 -43.87
N ALA A 813 10.08 -20.77 -43.42
CA ALA A 813 10.09 -20.03 -42.16
C ALA A 813 9.15 -18.82 -42.22
N LEU A 814 9.12 -18.12 -43.36
CA LEU A 814 8.19 -17.00 -43.60
C LEU A 814 6.74 -17.49 -43.62
N THR A 815 6.47 -18.65 -44.22
CA THR A 815 5.14 -19.25 -44.22
C THR A 815 4.70 -19.63 -42.80
N ILE A 816 5.59 -20.22 -41.99
CA ILE A 816 5.30 -20.53 -40.58
C ILE A 816 5.00 -19.24 -39.80
N ALA A 817 5.82 -18.21 -39.98
CA ALA A 817 5.62 -16.91 -39.35
C ALA A 817 4.24 -16.31 -39.74
N GLU A 818 3.86 -16.44 -41.00
CA GLU A 818 2.55 -15.99 -41.50
C GLU A 818 1.39 -16.75 -40.87
N VAL A 819 1.50 -18.08 -40.77
CA VAL A 819 0.50 -18.91 -40.08
C VAL A 819 0.38 -18.52 -38.61
N VAL A 820 1.49 -18.27 -37.93
CA VAL A 820 1.50 -17.82 -36.54
C VAL A 820 0.82 -16.45 -36.41
N PHE A 821 1.10 -15.51 -37.32
CA PHE A 821 0.45 -14.21 -37.33
C PHE A 821 -1.07 -14.32 -37.53
N ILE A 822 -1.52 -15.06 -38.54
CA ILE A 822 -2.95 -15.25 -38.82
C ILE A 822 -3.64 -15.96 -37.65
N ALA A 823 -3.02 -17.00 -37.08
CA ALA A 823 -3.56 -17.70 -35.92
C ALA A 823 -3.71 -16.77 -34.71
N ALA A 824 -2.70 -15.94 -34.43
CA ALA A 824 -2.75 -14.95 -33.36
C ALA A 824 -3.81 -13.87 -33.62
N PHE A 825 -3.91 -13.38 -34.86
CA PHE A 825 -4.92 -12.40 -35.28
C PHE A 825 -6.34 -12.94 -35.10
N LEU A 826 -6.60 -14.19 -35.54
CA LEU A 826 -7.90 -14.84 -35.39
C LEU A 826 -8.22 -15.17 -33.93
N ALA A 827 -7.24 -15.63 -33.14
CA ALA A 827 -7.43 -15.86 -31.71
C ALA A 827 -7.82 -14.56 -30.99
N PHE A 828 -7.14 -13.46 -31.30
CA PHE A 828 -7.48 -12.15 -30.73
C PHE A 828 -8.82 -11.62 -31.22
N LEU A 829 -9.19 -11.89 -32.47
CA LEU A 829 -10.53 -11.61 -32.98
C LEU A 829 -11.60 -12.37 -32.20
N VAL A 830 -11.41 -13.66 -31.90
CA VAL A 830 -12.35 -14.44 -31.08
C VAL A 830 -12.47 -13.86 -29.67
N ILE A 831 -11.35 -13.47 -29.05
CA ILE A 831 -11.34 -12.79 -27.75
C ILE A 831 -12.17 -11.50 -27.81
N ARG A 832 -12.04 -10.73 -28.90
CA ARG A 832 -12.82 -9.50 -29.10
C ARG A 832 -14.28 -9.76 -29.47
N MET A 833 -14.60 -10.82 -30.21
CA MET A 833 -15.99 -11.21 -30.47
C MET A 833 -16.71 -11.67 -29.21
N ALA A 834 -15.98 -12.31 -28.27
CA ALA A 834 -16.51 -12.68 -26.97
C ALA A 834 -16.77 -11.47 -26.05
N ASN A 835 -16.24 -10.30 -26.38
CA ASN A 835 -16.52 -9.04 -25.69
C ASN A 835 -16.56 -7.86 -26.68
N PRO A 836 -17.69 -7.70 -27.40
CA PRO A 836 -17.84 -6.69 -28.45
C PRO A 836 -18.02 -5.27 -27.92
N ASP A 837 -18.02 -5.08 -26.59
CA ASP A 837 -18.29 -3.79 -25.96
C ASP A 837 -17.18 -2.76 -26.26
N LEU A 838 -17.59 -1.63 -26.84
CA LEU A 838 -16.74 -0.48 -27.16
C LEU A 838 -16.39 0.35 -25.91
N TRP A 839 -17.18 0.23 -24.84
CA TRP A 839 -16.98 0.96 -23.59
C TRP A 839 -17.35 0.09 -22.39
N HIS A 840 -16.37 -0.66 -21.90
CA HIS A 840 -16.53 -1.41 -20.65
C HIS A 840 -15.86 -0.65 -19.49
N PRO A 841 -16.61 -0.16 -18.48
CA PRO A 841 -16.07 0.67 -17.39
C PRO A 841 -14.90 0.04 -16.63
N TYR A 842 -14.84 -1.29 -16.55
CA TYR A 842 -13.85 -2.01 -15.73
C TYR A 842 -12.66 -2.62 -16.50
N ARG A 843 -12.73 -2.74 -17.84
CA ARG A 843 -11.70 -3.45 -18.63
C ARG A 843 -10.97 -2.58 -19.65
N GLY A 844 -11.29 -1.29 -19.70
CA GLY A 844 -10.62 -0.30 -20.53
C GLY A 844 -10.94 -0.46 -22.02
N GLY A 845 -11.78 0.42 -22.54
CA GLY A 845 -11.90 0.72 -23.97
C GLY A 845 -11.29 2.09 -24.25
N GLU A 846 -10.00 2.28 -23.97
CA GLU A 846 -9.32 3.54 -24.26
C GLU A 846 -8.96 3.60 -25.75
N LYS A 847 -9.98 3.68 -26.61
CA LYS A 847 -9.93 4.21 -27.98
C LYS A 847 -11.31 4.10 -28.63
N PRO A 848 -11.88 5.18 -29.17
CA PRO A 848 -12.90 5.04 -30.21
C PRO A 848 -12.25 4.32 -31.41
N MET A 849 -12.93 3.32 -31.97
CA MET A 849 -12.66 2.93 -33.35
C MET A 849 -13.34 3.92 -34.28
#